data_AF-A0A0Q7BEG1-F1
#
_entry.id   AF-A0A0Q7BEG1-F1
#
_cell.length_a   1.000
_cell.length_b   1.000
_cell.length_c   1.000
_cell.angle_alpha   90.00
_cell.angle_beta   90.00
_cell.angle_gamma   90.00
#
_symmetry.space_group_name_H-M   'P 1'
#
loop_
_entity.id
_entity.type
_entity.pdbx_description
1 polymer ?
#
loop_
_entity_poly.entity_id
_entity_poly.type
_entity_poly.pdbx_seq_one_letter_code
_entity_poly.pdbx_strand_id
1 'polypeptide(L)'
;MTDEALRLTKDELLAAYPDPKWQRSFFEVQRIIDFLSGSILQEKYKVPDDLSRIVHLTEHGNQVLNKLVSKHEVNPKVARLLCLLQLVHREPLVDLQKTDVEELRSWVDQQVRGRDLLFPFIAGRDLYDRAAELFEEARDSLSHADTLKLLDGLPIGVFQSGPFVSGPYGLLRGLEQRWFAPIKTVPMYHCSELTCGAVHRCRLSSDYSAPINEHWSTLERVVESYGLDDSEWGEFVEEIGGVQGHRFDDRSTEPMVLVLTDLLADDELRILLSDVLDNSAGSLRSMVEPLGLIGKADDIAEKQGRAELIQLLLLAPNDVLLARLDKLIVNGGQPGHTGPAIRVEAGEVRRLMTNRGMGYGTFGTYPEISPFGVRFTSDDFALGPMRLKRLVEALYSMDDHGEVDELQWQLREVEGDDPHEQLEEFVRSAEPDDVIARLILARRTNQILACEKLGLDYDDFSEDGVFVDATLWKLGFYNQELLDPNREFWDHHGRLKRYAQTAGVGARVDAGELRSRAVNYFVELERVLDDTLAFATWAMVNDHLAADRPFAYEPSAERARSFARLNEQEELRDSGDEVIRLGEENTLFPLVRGFGILADLLERLRAETASHQRDLAQYPRYAAFTTLKSFPFVHTAPFLDLLPKSQDRVIESLRHVRKTLEAAAVHEVRNDYMHYRASATDLPRLDQSLDAAQRAVGRLEADGLCRTMFALATTVGDRWDRRVFTLRSAKGRELAFARPGEYDWNRMPTLRGIQYVVPAAVFARPNEMLRFRPVFKTRYAEYWDDFPKPRQRRSGVTIAADVHQDAVAP
;
A
#
# COMPACT_ATOMS: atom_id res chain seq x y z
N MET A 1 -63.66 0.30 -1.74
CA MET A 1 -62.99 0.88 -0.56
C MET A 1 -61.73 0.10 -0.37
N THR A 2 -60.68 0.51 -1.04
CA THR A 2 -59.38 -0.15 -1.08
C THR A 2 -58.49 0.53 -0.05
N ASP A 3 -57.97 -0.24 0.89
CA ASP A 3 -56.87 0.16 1.77
C ASP A 3 -55.76 0.73 0.88
N GLU A 4 -55.60 2.06 0.90
CA GLU A 4 -54.37 2.67 0.40
C GLU A 4 -53.28 2.29 1.40
N ALA A 5 -52.54 1.23 1.09
CA ALA A 5 -51.36 0.83 1.85
C ALA A 5 -50.42 2.04 1.98
N LEU A 6 -50.34 2.59 3.19
CA LEU A 6 -49.49 3.71 3.57
C LEU A 6 -48.02 3.28 3.44
N ARG A 7 -47.15 4.22 3.05
CA ARG A 7 -45.70 4.07 3.14
C ARG A 7 -45.34 3.64 4.55
N LEU A 8 -44.63 2.53 4.69
CA LEU A 8 -44.17 2.03 5.99
C LEU A 8 -42.77 2.55 6.29
N THR A 9 -42.59 3.01 7.53
CA THR A 9 -41.29 3.34 8.11
C THR A 9 -40.49 2.07 8.45
N LYS A 10 -39.17 2.21 8.72
CA LYS A 10 -38.32 1.10 9.14
C LYS A 10 -38.92 0.27 10.29
N ASP A 11 -39.40 0.94 11.34
CA ASP A 11 -39.91 0.29 12.56
C ASP A 11 -41.24 -0.45 12.29
N GLU A 12 -42.09 0.11 11.43
CA GLU A 12 -43.33 -0.54 11.00
C GLU A 12 -43.04 -1.77 10.12
N LEU A 13 -42.02 -1.72 9.27
CA LEU A 13 -41.56 -2.88 8.49
C LEU A 13 -41.02 -4.00 9.39
N LEU A 14 -40.22 -3.68 10.41
CA LEU A 14 -39.75 -4.65 11.40
C LEU A 14 -40.91 -5.30 12.17
N ALA A 15 -41.92 -4.52 12.51
CA ALA A 15 -43.13 -5.03 13.16
C ALA A 15 -44.00 -5.89 12.22
N ALA A 16 -44.08 -5.53 10.94
CA ALA A 16 -44.84 -6.27 9.93
C ALA A 16 -44.17 -7.59 9.51
N TYR A 17 -42.84 -7.64 9.53
CA TYR A 17 -42.04 -8.81 9.15
C TYR A 17 -41.08 -9.26 10.27
N PRO A 18 -41.59 -9.71 11.43
CA PRO A 18 -40.76 -10.02 12.58
C PRO A 18 -40.08 -11.40 12.51
N ASP A 19 -40.42 -12.25 11.51
CA ASP A 19 -39.86 -13.60 11.38
C ASP A 19 -38.38 -13.55 10.95
N PRO A 20 -37.42 -14.00 11.79
CA PRO A 20 -36.00 -13.97 11.46
C PRO A 20 -35.62 -14.80 10.23
N LYS A 21 -36.36 -15.90 9.95
CA LYS A 21 -36.09 -16.72 8.75
C LYS A 21 -36.48 -15.97 7.48
N TRP A 22 -37.61 -15.26 7.53
CA TRP A 22 -38.04 -14.41 6.43
C TRP A 22 -37.05 -13.26 6.21
N GLN A 23 -36.65 -12.57 7.28
CA GLN A 23 -35.67 -11.47 7.22
C GLN A 23 -34.33 -11.93 6.64
N ARG A 24 -33.83 -13.09 7.06
CA ARG A 24 -32.62 -13.69 6.48
C ARG A 24 -32.78 -13.99 4.99
N SER A 25 -33.91 -14.56 4.58
CA SER A 25 -34.17 -14.86 3.17
C SER A 25 -34.28 -13.59 2.34
N PHE A 26 -34.92 -12.55 2.88
CA PHE A 26 -35.01 -11.22 2.27
C PHE A 26 -33.62 -10.63 2.05
N PHE A 27 -32.79 -10.62 3.10
CA PHE A 27 -31.42 -10.14 3.03
C PHE A 27 -30.62 -10.90 1.98
N GLU A 28 -30.63 -12.25 2.03
CA GLU A 28 -29.88 -13.08 1.07
C GLU A 28 -30.36 -12.86 -0.38
N VAL A 29 -31.67 -12.77 -0.64
CA VAL A 29 -32.19 -12.45 -1.98
C VAL A 29 -31.75 -11.07 -2.43
N GLN A 30 -31.76 -10.06 -1.55
CA GLN A 30 -31.22 -8.74 -1.86
C GLN A 30 -29.74 -8.80 -2.25
N ARG A 31 -28.94 -9.61 -1.55
CA ARG A 31 -27.52 -9.80 -1.92
C ARG A 31 -27.35 -10.44 -3.30
N ILE A 32 -28.22 -11.38 -3.68
CA ILE A 32 -28.24 -11.96 -5.04
C ILE A 32 -28.62 -10.90 -6.09
N ILE A 33 -29.55 -10.01 -5.77
CA ILE A 33 -29.94 -8.90 -6.64
C ILE A 33 -28.78 -7.93 -6.88
N ASP A 34 -27.92 -7.69 -5.89
CA ASP A 34 -26.72 -6.87 -6.09
C ASP A 34 -25.82 -7.46 -7.18
N PHE A 35 -25.67 -8.79 -7.22
CA PHE A 35 -24.94 -9.48 -8.30
C PHE A 35 -25.62 -9.30 -9.66
N LEU A 36 -26.93 -9.51 -9.74
CA LEU A 36 -27.66 -9.36 -10.99
C LEU A 36 -27.59 -7.92 -11.52
N SER A 37 -27.75 -6.93 -10.64
CA SER A 37 -27.71 -5.50 -10.98
C SER A 37 -26.31 -5.03 -11.38
N GLY A 38 -25.29 -5.57 -10.72
CA GLY A 38 -23.88 -5.29 -11.00
C GLY A 38 -23.32 -6.01 -12.23
N SER A 39 -24.03 -7.01 -12.78
CA SER A 39 -23.56 -7.82 -13.91
C SER A 39 -23.54 -7.07 -15.25
N ILE A 40 -22.65 -7.51 -16.13
CA ILE A 40 -22.59 -7.16 -17.55
C ILE A 40 -23.15 -8.34 -18.33
N LEU A 41 -24.20 -8.10 -19.12
CA LEU A 41 -24.88 -9.14 -19.90
C LEU A 41 -24.13 -9.39 -21.21
N GLN A 42 -24.03 -10.66 -21.59
CA GLN A 42 -23.61 -11.04 -22.94
C GLN A 42 -24.55 -10.52 -24.02
N GLU A 43 -24.06 -10.45 -25.25
CA GLU A 43 -24.89 -10.11 -26.41
C GLU A 43 -26.06 -11.09 -26.54
N LYS A 44 -27.30 -10.58 -26.67
CA LYS A 44 -28.52 -11.39 -26.83
C LYS A 44 -28.85 -12.28 -25.64
N TYR A 45 -28.46 -11.87 -24.43
CA TYR A 45 -28.84 -12.54 -23.20
C TYR A 45 -30.36 -12.80 -23.14
N LYS A 46 -30.74 -14.02 -22.75
CA LYS A 46 -32.13 -14.45 -22.56
C LYS A 46 -32.31 -15.01 -21.16
N VAL A 47 -33.41 -14.64 -20.51
CA VAL A 47 -33.78 -15.17 -19.20
C VAL A 47 -34.07 -16.68 -19.32
N PRO A 48 -33.34 -17.56 -18.61
CA PRO A 48 -33.61 -18.99 -18.59
C PRO A 48 -35.02 -19.34 -18.07
N ASP A 49 -35.56 -20.43 -18.59
CA ASP A 49 -36.95 -20.85 -18.36
C ASP A 49 -37.25 -21.21 -16.91
N ASP A 50 -36.24 -21.72 -16.20
CA ASP A 50 -36.33 -22.22 -14.84
C ASP A 50 -36.66 -21.14 -13.81
N LEU A 51 -36.41 -19.86 -14.11
CA LEU A 51 -36.69 -18.75 -13.19
C LEU A 51 -38.16 -18.75 -12.73
N SER A 52 -39.06 -19.17 -13.62
CA SER A 52 -40.49 -19.21 -13.35
C SER A 52 -40.87 -20.24 -12.27
N ARG A 53 -40.09 -21.30 -12.11
CA ARG A 53 -40.26 -22.34 -11.09
C ARG A 53 -39.62 -21.93 -9.76
N ILE A 54 -38.55 -21.13 -9.81
CA ILE A 54 -37.73 -20.77 -8.66
C ILE A 54 -38.33 -19.56 -7.92
N VAL A 55 -38.70 -18.52 -8.66
CA VAL A 55 -39.18 -17.26 -8.09
C VAL A 55 -40.70 -17.24 -8.05
N HIS A 56 -41.23 -17.22 -6.83
CA HIS A 56 -42.65 -17.11 -6.56
C HIS A 56 -42.99 -15.66 -6.24
N LEU A 57 -44.06 -15.13 -6.84
CA LEU A 57 -44.50 -13.76 -6.60
C LEU A 57 -45.63 -13.72 -5.56
N THR A 58 -45.67 -12.64 -4.78
CA THR A 58 -46.81 -12.33 -3.90
C THR A 58 -48.06 -12.00 -4.72
N GLU A 59 -49.20 -11.79 -4.07
CA GLU A 59 -50.39 -11.28 -4.76
C GLU A 59 -50.12 -9.94 -5.44
N HIS A 60 -49.46 -9.01 -4.74
CA HIS A 60 -49.05 -7.73 -5.30
C HIS A 60 -48.08 -7.90 -6.48
N GLY A 61 -47.07 -8.76 -6.35
CA GLY A 61 -46.14 -9.06 -7.44
C GLY A 61 -46.82 -9.66 -8.68
N ASN A 62 -47.84 -10.50 -8.51
CA ASN A 62 -48.63 -11.04 -9.62
C ASN A 62 -49.48 -9.96 -10.31
N GLN A 63 -50.00 -8.98 -9.57
CA GLN A 63 -50.70 -7.83 -10.17
C GLN A 63 -49.76 -6.99 -11.04
N VAL A 64 -48.56 -6.71 -10.54
CA VAL A 64 -47.50 -6.00 -11.29
C VAL A 64 -47.11 -6.79 -12.55
N LEU A 65 -46.83 -8.09 -12.42
CA LEU A 65 -46.52 -8.97 -13.55
C LEU A 65 -47.64 -8.97 -14.60
N ASN A 66 -48.89 -9.14 -14.17
CA ASN A 66 -50.03 -9.16 -15.09
C ASN A 66 -50.17 -7.83 -15.84
N LYS A 67 -49.91 -6.70 -15.19
CA LYS A 67 -49.94 -5.38 -15.81
C LYS A 67 -48.80 -5.19 -16.82
N LEU A 68 -47.59 -5.66 -16.50
CA LEU A 68 -46.46 -5.66 -17.44
C LEU A 68 -46.76 -6.50 -18.68
N VAL A 69 -47.30 -7.71 -18.49
CA VAL A 69 -47.58 -8.63 -19.60
C VAL A 69 -48.77 -8.16 -20.45
N SER A 70 -49.88 -7.78 -19.82
CA SER A 70 -51.13 -7.48 -20.53
C SER A 70 -51.19 -6.07 -21.11
N LYS A 71 -50.62 -5.07 -20.45
CA LYS A 71 -50.70 -3.65 -20.87
C LYS A 71 -49.46 -3.20 -21.63
N HIS A 72 -48.31 -3.78 -21.34
CA HIS A 72 -47.02 -3.37 -21.88
C HIS A 72 -46.33 -4.45 -22.72
N GLU A 73 -47.00 -5.59 -22.94
CA GLU A 73 -46.55 -6.69 -23.81
C GLU A 73 -45.16 -7.26 -23.42
N VAL A 74 -44.76 -7.10 -22.16
CA VAL A 74 -43.48 -7.61 -21.66
C VAL A 74 -43.54 -9.13 -21.58
N ASN A 75 -42.48 -9.81 -22.03
CA ASN A 75 -42.39 -11.26 -21.91
C ASN A 75 -42.55 -11.70 -20.44
N PRO A 76 -43.41 -12.69 -20.11
CA PRO A 76 -43.65 -13.09 -18.72
C PRO A 76 -42.40 -13.46 -17.90
N LYS A 77 -41.38 -14.05 -18.54
CA LYS A 77 -40.11 -14.41 -17.89
C LYS A 77 -39.31 -13.16 -17.50
N VAL A 78 -39.27 -12.19 -18.41
CA VAL A 78 -38.62 -10.90 -18.20
C VAL A 78 -39.37 -10.11 -17.13
N ALA A 79 -40.71 -10.05 -17.20
CA ALA A 79 -41.54 -9.41 -16.18
C ALA A 79 -41.31 -9.99 -14.79
N ARG A 80 -41.17 -11.31 -14.67
CA ARG A 80 -40.86 -11.97 -13.39
C ARG A 80 -39.47 -11.63 -12.85
N LEU A 81 -38.46 -11.59 -13.73
CA LEU A 81 -37.12 -11.16 -13.33
C LEU A 81 -37.09 -9.68 -12.92
N LEU A 82 -37.85 -8.82 -13.60
CA LEU A 82 -38.01 -7.42 -13.20
C LEU A 82 -38.64 -7.31 -11.81
N CYS A 83 -39.70 -8.08 -11.51
CA CYS A 83 -40.25 -8.15 -10.15
C CYS A 83 -39.22 -8.65 -9.12
N LEU A 84 -38.35 -9.59 -9.49
CA LEU A 84 -37.25 -10.03 -8.60
C LEU A 84 -36.25 -8.91 -8.35
N LEU A 85 -35.76 -8.24 -9.41
CA LEU A 85 -34.77 -7.17 -9.29
C LEU A 85 -35.28 -5.96 -8.51
N GLN A 86 -36.57 -5.66 -8.63
CA GLN A 86 -37.21 -4.62 -7.80
C GLN A 86 -37.38 -5.09 -6.36
N LEU A 87 -37.69 -6.38 -6.14
CA LEU A 87 -37.97 -7.08 -4.87
C LEU A 87 -39.15 -6.52 -4.06
N VAL A 88 -39.18 -5.22 -3.85
CA VAL A 88 -40.09 -4.47 -2.98
C VAL A 88 -40.51 -3.14 -3.60
N HIS A 89 -41.66 -2.64 -3.18
CA HIS A 89 -42.09 -1.26 -3.38
C HIS A 89 -42.81 -0.79 -2.10
N ARG A 90 -44.14 -0.89 -2.08
CA ARG A 90 -44.94 -0.76 -0.84
C ARG A 90 -44.99 -2.07 -0.08
N GLU A 91 -45.16 -3.16 -0.83
CA GLU A 91 -45.15 -4.53 -0.34
C GLU A 91 -44.09 -5.34 -1.11
N PRO A 92 -43.62 -6.47 -0.56
CA PRO A 92 -42.78 -7.40 -1.30
C PRO A 92 -43.47 -7.90 -2.57
N LEU A 93 -42.76 -7.87 -3.70
CA LEU A 93 -43.21 -8.44 -4.97
C LEU A 93 -42.93 -9.94 -5.04
N VAL A 94 -41.93 -10.41 -4.29
CA VAL A 94 -41.49 -11.81 -4.24
C VAL A 94 -41.97 -12.46 -2.93
N ASP A 95 -42.57 -13.64 -3.05
CA ASP A 95 -42.95 -14.48 -1.92
C ASP A 95 -41.71 -15.26 -1.45
N LEU A 96 -41.05 -14.70 -0.43
CA LEU A 96 -39.81 -15.24 0.13
C LEU A 96 -40.00 -16.51 0.97
N GLN A 97 -41.23 -16.86 1.34
CA GLN A 97 -41.49 -18.13 2.02
C GLN A 97 -41.53 -19.30 1.04
N LYS A 98 -41.90 -19.03 -0.22
CA LYS A 98 -41.96 -20.04 -1.29
C LYS A 98 -40.75 -20.04 -2.20
N THR A 99 -40.07 -18.90 -2.34
CA THR A 99 -38.87 -18.77 -3.18
C THR A 99 -37.67 -19.41 -2.47
N ASP A 100 -37.07 -20.44 -3.07
CA ASP A 100 -35.87 -21.09 -2.54
C ASP A 100 -34.61 -20.26 -2.90
N VAL A 101 -33.98 -19.70 -1.87
CA VAL A 101 -32.78 -18.87 -2.01
C VAL A 101 -31.58 -19.65 -2.54
N GLU A 102 -31.42 -20.92 -2.17
CA GLU A 102 -30.31 -21.75 -2.66
C GLU A 102 -30.52 -22.15 -4.12
N GLU A 103 -31.76 -22.41 -4.51
CA GLU A 103 -32.08 -22.66 -5.92
C GLU A 103 -31.87 -21.40 -6.77
N LEU A 104 -32.25 -20.22 -6.25
CA LEU A 104 -31.97 -18.95 -6.90
C LEU A 104 -30.47 -18.66 -7.01
N ARG A 105 -29.69 -18.92 -5.95
CA ARG A 105 -28.22 -18.81 -5.98
C ARG A 105 -27.64 -19.75 -7.05
N SER A 106 -28.10 -21.01 -7.08
CA SER A 106 -27.67 -22.01 -8.08
C SER A 106 -27.99 -21.57 -9.51
N TRP A 107 -29.15 -20.94 -9.72
CA TRP A 107 -29.53 -20.37 -11.02
C TRP A 107 -28.60 -19.22 -11.45
N VAL A 108 -28.16 -18.37 -10.52
CA VAL A 108 -27.15 -17.33 -10.83
C VAL A 108 -25.77 -17.97 -11.06
N ASP A 109 -25.36 -18.91 -10.22
CA ASP A 109 -24.10 -19.66 -10.33
C ASP A 109 -23.91 -20.25 -11.73
N GLN A 110 -24.93 -20.91 -12.27
CA GLN A 110 -24.88 -21.50 -13.62
C GLN A 110 -24.63 -20.46 -14.70
N GLN A 111 -25.24 -19.28 -14.60
CA GLN A 111 -25.08 -18.21 -15.59
C GLN A 111 -23.72 -17.51 -15.47
N VAL A 112 -23.18 -17.40 -14.26
CA VAL A 112 -21.81 -16.89 -14.04
C VAL A 112 -20.79 -17.88 -14.64
N ARG A 113 -20.92 -19.17 -14.36
CA ARG A 113 -20.07 -20.23 -14.94
C ARG A 113 -20.21 -20.31 -16.46
N GLY A 114 -21.42 -20.11 -16.97
CA GLY A 114 -21.72 -20.03 -18.40
C GLY A 114 -21.21 -18.75 -19.07
N ARG A 115 -20.71 -17.77 -18.29
CA ARG A 115 -20.29 -16.43 -18.74
C ARG A 115 -21.42 -15.62 -19.40
N ASP A 116 -22.67 -15.95 -19.12
CA ASP A 116 -23.85 -15.16 -19.51
C ASP A 116 -23.94 -13.87 -18.68
N LEU A 117 -23.54 -13.97 -17.41
CA LEU A 117 -23.34 -12.85 -16.50
C LEU A 117 -21.84 -12.65 -16.29
N LEU A 118 -21.33 -11.51 -16.73
CA LEU A 118 -19.93 -11.14 -16.58
C LEU A 118 -19.73 -10.14 -15.44
N PHE A 119 -18.60 -10.29 -14.76
CA PHE A 119 -18.11 -9.36 -13.76
C PHE A 119 -16.67 -8.96 -14.11
N PRO A 120 -16.31 -7.67 -14.08
CA PRO A 120 -14.94 -7.25 -14.38
C PRO A 120 -14.00 -7.66 -13.24
N PHE A 121 -12.87 -8.28 -13.58
CA PHE A 121 -11.85 -8.64 -12.59
C PHE A 121 -10.97 -7.45 -12.24
N ILE A 122 -11.30 -6.77 -11.13
CA ILE A 122 -10.61 -5.55 -10.65
C ILE A 122 -9.55 -5.81 -9.57
N ALA A 123 -9.24 -7.08 -9.29
CA ALA A 123 -8.34 -7.47 -8.22
C ALA A 123 -6.91 -7.65 -8.75
N GLY A 124 -6.08 -6.63 -8.62
CA GLY A 124 -4.76 -6.58 -9.22
C GLY A 124 -4.76 -5.86 -10.57
N ARG A 125 -3.79 -6.18 -11.43
CA ARG A 125 -3.46 -5.37 -12.62
C ARG A 125 -3.99 -5.87 -13.96
N ASP A 126 -4.53 -7.09 -14.03
CA ASP A 126 -4.83 -7.75 -15.32
C ASP A 126 -5.80 -6.94 -16.20
N LEU A 127 -6.90 -6.44 -15.62
CA LEU A 127 -7.86 -5.60 -16.35
C LEU A 127 -7.25 -4.26 -16.78
N TYR A 128 -6.39 -3.68 -15.94
CA TYR A 128 -5.71 -2.42 -16.21
C TYR A 128 -4.73 -2.58 -17.38
N ASP A 129 -3.88 -3.60 -17.33
CA ASP A 129 -2.89 -3.88 -18.38
C ASP A 129 -3.59 -4.24 -19.69
N ARG A 130 -4.66 -5.04 -19.63
CA ARG A 130 -5.48 -5.37 -20.81
C ARG A 130 -6.11 -4.13 -21.43
N ALA A 131 -6.60 -3.20 -20.61
CA ALA A 131 -7.14 -1.94 -21.11
C ALA A 131 -6.06 -1.07 -21.77
N ALA A 132 -4.85 -1.04 -21.21
CA ALA A 132 -3.71 -0.32 -21.78
C ALA A 132 -3.28 -0.89 -23.15
N GLU A 133 -3.38 -2.21 -23.36
CA GLU A 133 -3.13 -2.86 -24.65
C GLU A 133 -4.20 -2.55 -25.70
N LEU A 134 -5.47 -2.50 -25.30
CA LEU A 134 -6.60 -2.41 -26.23
C LEU A 134 -6.99 -0.97 -26.58
N PHE A 135 -6.79 -0.01 -25.67
CA PHE A 135 -7.32 1.34 -25.81
C PHE A 135 -6.25 2.42 -25.56
N GLU A 136 -5.81 3.05 -26.64
CA GLU A 136 -4.88 4.19 -26.58
C GLU A 136 -5.55 5.49 -26.09
N GLU A 137 -6.86 5.64 -26.32
CA GLU A 137 -7.60 6.90 -26.11
C GLU A 137 -8.32 7.00 -24.76
N ALA A 138 -8.47 8.23 -24.25
CA ALA A 138 -9.22 8.52 -23.01
C ALA A 138 -10.70 8.30 -23.25
N ARG A 139 -11.29 7.42 -22.42
CA ARG A 139 -12.68 7.04 -22.48
C ARG A 139 -13.23 7.02 -21.06
N ASP A 140 -14.29 7.77 -20.85
CA ASP A 140 -15.03 7.77 -19.58
C ASP A 140 -16.03 6.62 -19.54
N SER A 141 -16.44 6.12 -20.71
CA SER A 141 -17.28 4.94 -20.87
C SER A 141 -16.86 4.09 -22.07
N LEU A 142 -17.13 2.78 -22.00
CA LEU A 142 -16.99 1.87 -23.12
C LEU A 142 -18.35 1.51 -23.71
N SER A 143 -18.38 1.29 -25.03
CA SER A 143 -19.52 0.63 -25.67
C SER A 143 -19.67 -0.81 -25.14
N HIS A 144 -20.84 -1.42 -25.34
CA HIS A 144 -21.03 -2.84 -24.96
C HIS A 144 -20.07 -3.77 -25.71
N ALA A 145 -19.86 -3.56 -27.02
CA ALA A 145 -18.90 -4.32 -27.81
C ALA A 145 -17.46 -4.17 -27.30
N ASP A 146 -17.03 -2.93 -26.99
CA ASP A 146 -15.70 -2.69 -26.40
C ASP A 146 -15.58 -3.28 -24.98
N THR A 147 -16.66 -3.27 -24.21
CA THR A 147 -16.72 -3.89 -22.88
C THR A 147 -16.51 -5.41 -22.98
N LEU A 148 -17.24 -6.09 -23.87
CA LEU A 148 -17.05 -7.53 -24.10
C LEU A 148 -15.64 -7.84 -24.60
N LYS A 149 -15.11 -7.01 -25.51
CA LYS A 149 -13.73 -7.16 -26.00
C LYS A 149 -12.68 -7.00 -24.90
N LEU A 150 -12.91 -6.09 -23.95
CA LEU A 150 -12.03 -5.90 -22.79
C LEU A 150 -12.08 -7.10 -21.84
N LEU A 151 -13.27 -7.64 -21.58
CA LEU A 151 -13.48 -8.76 -20.66
C LEU A 151 -13.20 -10.13 -21.28
N ASP A 152 -13.00 -10.20 -22.60
CA ASP A 152 -12.69 -11.42 -23.30
C ASP A 152 -11.31 -11.97 -22.89
N GLY A 153 -11.26 -13.27 -22.59
CA GLY A 153 -10.08 -13.95 -22.05
C GLY A 153 -9.73 -13.64 -20.59
N LEU A 154 -10.34 -12.63 -19.96
CA LEU A 154 -10.14 -12.35 -18.54
C LEU A 154 -10.98 -13.30 -17.65
N PRO A 155 -10.49 -13.63 -16.44
CA PRO A 155 -11.26 -14.38 -15.47
C PRO A 155 -12.51 -13.60 -15.04
N ILE A 156 -13.51 -14.32 -14.54
CA ILE A 156 -14.69 -13.69 -13.94
C ILE A 156 -14.27 -12.93 -12.67
N GLY A 157 -14.74 -11.69 -12.55
CA GLY A 157 -14.49 -10.83 -11.41
C GLY A 157 -14.92 -11.45 -10.08
N VAL A 158 -14.08 -11.28 -9.06
CA VAL A 158 -14.33 -11.77 -7.71
C VAL A 158 -14.91 -10.65 -6.87
N PHE A 159 -16.16 -10.82 -6.47
CA PHE A 159 -16.94 -9.89 -5.65
C PHE A 159 -17.69 -10.66 -4.57
N GLN A 160 -17.99 -10.00 -3.45
CA GLN A 160 -18.75 -10.60 -2.36
C GLN A 160 -19.90 -9.68 -1.94
N SER A 161 -21.13 -10.20 -1.94
CA SER A 161 -22.29 -9.50 -1.38
C SER A 161 -22.93 -10.38 -0.31
N GLY A 162 -22.83 -9.95 0.95
CA GLY A 162 -23.19 -10.74 2.11
C GLY A 162 -22.46 -12.09 2.11
N PRO A 163 -23.16 -13.23 2.18
CA PRO A 163 -22.54 -14.55 2.24
C PRO A 163 -22.12 -15.07 0.85
N PHE A 164 -22.44 -14.39 -0.25
CA PHE A 164 -22.20 -14.92 -1.59
C PHE A 164 -20.95 -14.34 -2.23
N VAL A 165 -20.09 -15.22 -2.77
CA VAL A 165 -18.80 -14.89 -3.40
C VAL A 165 -18.83 -15.34 -4.85
N SER A 166 -18.74 -14.37 -5.77
CA SER A 166 -18.60 -14.62 -7.21
C SER A 166 -17.14 -14.88 -7.61
N GLY A 167 -16.94 -15.50 -8.77
CA GLY A 167 -15.62 -15.73 -9.36
C GLY A 167 -15.63 -16.87 -10.38
N PRO A 168 -14.45 -17.41 -10.74
CA PRO A 168 -14.33 -18.50 -11.72
C PRO A 168 -15.12 -19.77 -11.38
N TYR A 169 -15.30 -20.08 -10.09
CA TYR A 169 -16.15 -21.19 -9.62
C TYR A 169 -17.64 -20.83 -9.53
N GLY A 170 -18.08 -19.73 -10.16
CA GLY A 170 -19.45 -19.26 -10.14
C GLY A 170 -19.79 -18.49 -8.86
N LEU A 171 -20.95 -18.75 -8.27
CA LEU A 171 -21.46 -18.04 -7.08
C LEU A 171 -21.50 -18.98 -5.86
N LEU A 172 -20.50 -18.88 -5.01
CA LEU A 172 -20.32 -19.72 -3.82
C LEU A 172 -20.88 -19.06 -2.56
N ARG A 173 -21.08 -19.85 -1.50
CA ARG A 173 -21.45 -19.35 -0.16
C ARG A 173 -20.21 -19.41 0.75
N GLY A 174 -19.79 -18.26 1.27
CA GLY A 174 -18.73 -18.13 2.27
C GLY A 174 -19.26 -18.20 3.71
N LEU A 175 -18.33 -18.27 4.66
CA LEU A 175 -18.64 -18.32 6.11
C LEU A 175 -18.85 -16.93 6.72
N GLU A 176 -18.24 -15.91 6.12
CA GLU A 176 -18.30 -14.52 6.57
C GLU A 176 -19.22 -13.70 5.67
N GLN A 177 -19.87 -12.67 6.22
CA GLN A 177 -20.60 -11.70 5.42
C GLN A 177 -19.70 -10.49 5.13
N ARG A 178 -19.59 -10.10 3.85
CA ARG A 178 -18.82 -8.91 3.45
C ARG A 178 -19.58 -8.10 2.41
N TRP A 179 -19.20 -6.84 2.30
CA TRP A 179 -19.72 -5.93 1.28
C TRP A 179 -18.62 -5.49 0.31
N PHE A 180 -18.49 -6.22 -0.79
CA PHE A 180 -17.65 -5.87 -1.94
C PHE A 180 -18.43 -6.20 -3.20
N ALA A 181 -19.53 -5.47 -3.39
CA ALA A 181 -20.50 -5.73 -4.46
C ALA A 181 -19.90 -5.47 -5.86
N PRO A 182 -20.41 -6.13 -6.91
CA PRO A 182 -19.92 -5.93 -8.27
C PRO A 182 -20.09 -4.49 -8.76
N ILE A 183 -19.04 -3.95 -9.37
CA ILE A 183 -19.02 -2.59 -9.90
C ILE A 183 -18.81 -2.57 -11.41
N LYS A 184 -19.39 -1.58 -12.08
CA LYS A 184 -19.21 -1.33 -13.52
C LYS A 184 -18.20 -0.22 -13.81
N THR A 185 -17.74 0.49 -12.78
CA THR A 185 -16.77 1.59 -12.91
C THR A 185 -15.40 1.10 -12.48
N VAL A 186 -14.54 0.80 -13.44
CA VAL A 186 -13.29 0.05 -13.24
C VAL A 186 -12.05 0.93 -13.43
N PRO A 187 -10.95 0.66 -12.72
CA PRO A 187 -9.67 1.32 -13.00
C PRO A 187 -9.19 0.95 -14.40
N MET A 188 -8.77 1.92 -15.20
CA MET A 188 -8.50 1.69 -16.61
C MET A 188 -7.13 2.20 -17.09
N TYR A 189 -6.70 3.40 -16.70
CA TYR A 189 -5.46 3.96 -17.24
C TYR A 189 -4.86 5.08 -16.38
N HIS A 190 -3.57 5.34 -16.60
CA HIS A 190 -2.91 6.58 -16.21
C HIS A 190 -2.69 7.47 -17.44
N CYS A 191 -2.82 8.79 -17.25
CA CYS A 191 -2.53 9.74 -18.33
C CYS A 191 -1.05 9.70 -18.74
N SER A 192 -0.77 10.15 -19.96
CA SER A 192 0.59 10.40 -20.45
C SER A 192 1.24 11.65 -19.81
N GLU A 193 0.43 12.47 -19.14
CA GLU A 193 0.87 13.71 -18.48
C GLU A 193 1.74 13.40 -17.26
N LEU A 194 2.86 14.12 -17.14
CA LEU A 194 3.81 13.88 -16.05
C LEU A 194 3.22 14.18 -14.67
N THR A 195 2.23 15.07 -14.58
CA THR A 195 1.65 15.53 -13.32
C THR A 195 0.50 14.68 -12.81
N CYS A 196 -0.07 13.81 -13.65
CA CYS A 196 -1.17 12.95 -13.23
C CYS A 196 -0.65 11.66 -12.61
N GLY A 197 -0.92 11.46 -11.32
CA GLY A 197 -0.68 10.20 -10.61
C GLY A 197 -1.95 9.44 -10.24
N ALA A 198 -3.09 9.80 -10.86
CA ALA A 198 -4.39 9.19 -10.60
C ALA A 198 -4.66 8.02 -11.53
N VAL A 199 -5.28 6.97 -11.00
CA VAL A 199 -5.86 5.88 -11.78
C VAL A 199 -7.22 6.37 -12.28
N HIS A 200 -7.33 6.64 -13.58
CA HIS A 200 -8.60 7.04 -14.18
C HIS A 200 -9.52 5.83 -14.30
N ARG A 201 -10.80 6.06 -14.01
CA ARG A 201 -11.84 5.03 -14.06
C ARG A 201 -12.69 5.18 -15.30
N CYS A 202 -13.19 4.06 -15.82
CA CYS A 202 -14.09 4.00 -16.96
C CYS A 202 -15.35 3.20 -16.59
N ARG A 203 -16.51 3.66 -17.07
CA ARG A 203 -17.77 2.94 -16.91
C ARG A 203 -17.95 1.91 -18.03
N LEU A 204 -18.13 0.66 -17.65
CA LEU A 204 -18.48 -0.44 -18.54
C LEU A 204 -19.98 -0.44 -18.81
N SER A 205 -20.35 -0.78 -20.04
CA SER A 205 -21.76 -0.84 -20.47
C SER A 205 -22.23 -2.29 -20.63
N SER A 206 -23.46 -2.54 -20.24
CA SER A 206 -24.18 -3.80 -20.47
C SER A 206 -25.00 -3.71 -21.76
N ASP A 207 -25.53 -4.83 -22.24
CA ASP A 207 -26.38 -4.87 -23.43
C ASP A 207 -27.68 -4.09 -23.20
N TYR A 208 -27.78 -2.87 -23.74
CA TYR A 208 -29.00 -2.05 -23.64
C TYR A 208 -30.19 -2.65 -24.38
N SER A 209 -29.95 -3.54 -25.35
CA SER A 209 -31.00 -4.23 -26.11
C SER A 209 -31.48 -5.52 -25.43
N ALA A 210 -30.85 -5.93 -24.33
CA ALA A 210 -31.35 -7.02 -23.53
C ALA A 210 -32.75 -6.66 -22.99
N PRO A 211 -33.77 -7.53 -23.13
CA PRO A 211 -35.15 -7.22 -22.78
C PRO A 211 -35.34 -6.70 -21.34
N ILE A 212 -34.48 -7.08 -20.40
CA ILE A 212 -34.52 -6.60 -19.01
C ILE A 212 -34.18 -5.12 -18.91
N ASN A 213 -33.12 -4.68 -19.60
CA ASN A 213 -32.68 -3.29 -19.57
C ASN A 213 -33.65 -2.39 -20.34
N GLU A 214 -34.21 -2.89 -21.45
CA GLU A 214 -35.22 -2.16 -22.24
C GLU A 214 -36.49 -1.85 -21.43
N HIS A 215 -36.96 -2.81 -20.62
CA HIS A 215 -38.24 -2.71 -19.93
C HIS A 215 -38.16 -2.16 -18.50
N TRP A 216 -36.97 -1.78 -18.00
CA TRP A 216 -36.80 -1.24 -16.64
C TRP A 216 -37.66 0.01 -16.38
N SER A 217 -37.61 1.00 -17.27
CA SER A 217 -38.45 2.22 -17.19
C SER A 217 -39.96 1.93 -17.27
N THR A 218 -40.35 0.75 -17.77
CA THR A 218 -41.74 0.32 -17.80
C THR A 218 -42.16 -0.31 -16.49
N LEU A 219 -41.27 -1.06 -15.82
CA LEU A 219 -41.47 -1.52 -14.44
C LEU A 219 -41.69 -0.34 -13.50
N GLU A 220 -40.79 0.67 -13.52
CA GLU A 220 -40.89 1.87 -12.67
C GLU A 220 -42.28 2.52 -12.82
N ARG A 221 -42.72 2.79 -14.04
CA ARG A 221 -44.07 3.36 -14.30
C ARG A 221 -45.22 2.47 -13.83
N VAL A 222 -45.09 1.15 -13.93
CA VAL A 222 -46.14 0.22 -13.47
C VAL A 222 -46.21 0.22 -11.95
N VAL A 223 -45.06 0.23 -11.29
CA VAL A 223 -44.94 0.20 -9.83
C VAL A 223 -45.40 1.53 -9.23
N GLU A 224 -44.95 2.67 -9.76
CA GLU A 224 -45.39 4.03 -9.37
C GLU A 224 -46.91 4.24 -9.52
N SER A 225 -47.56 3.50 -10.41
CA SER A 225 -49.02 3.58 -10.57
C SER A 225 -49.82 2.98 -9.40
N TYR A 226 -49.14 2.26 -8.49
CA TYR A 226 -49.67 1.82 -7.20
C TYR A 226 -49.34 2.81 -6.07
N GLY A 227 -48.61 3.89 -6.36
CA GLY A 227 -48.27 4.97 -5.45
C GLY A 227 -46.85 5.51 -5.67
N LEU A 228 -46.63 6.79 -5.38
CA LEU A 228 -45.36 7.48 -5.67
C LEU A 228 -44.25 7.24 -4.63
N ASP A 229 -44.60 6.88 -3.40
CA ASP A 229 -43.64 6.72 -2.31
C ASP A 229 -43.39 5.23 -1.98
N ASP A 230 -42.12 4.85 -2.04
CA ASP A 230 -41.58 3.58 -1.53
C ASP A 230 -41.56 3.55 0.00
N SER A 231 -41.81 2.37 0.59
CA SER A 231 -41.53 2.13 2.02
C SER A 231 -40.02 2.12 2.27
N GLU A 232 -39.60 2.28 3.53
CA GLU A 232 -38.19 2.46 3.93
C GLU A 232 -37.39 1.15 3.97
N TRP A 233 -37.45 0.37 2.88
CA TRP A 233 -36.79 -0.93 2.77
C TRP A 233 -35.27 -0.85 2.83
N GLY A 234 -34.67 0.27 2.41
CA GLY A 234 -33.22 0.46 2.50
C GLY A 234 -32.72 0.40 3.95
N GLU A 235 -33.35 1.18 4.84
CA GLU A 235 -33.01 1.17 6.27
C GLU A 235 -33.36 -0.16 6.93
N PHE A 236 -34.44 -0.81 6.48
CA PHE A 236 -34.80 -2.16 6.93
C PHE A 236 -33.70 -3.19 6.59
N VAL A 237 -33.16 -3.16 5.37
CA VAL A 237 -32.03 -4.03 4.95
C VAL A 237 -30.78 -3.77 5.79
N GLU A 238 -30.47 -2.50 6.05
CA GLU A 238 -29.29 -2.13 6.85
C GLU A 238 -29.41 -2.63 8.30
N GLU A 239 -30.60 -2.58 8.89
CA GLU A 239 -30.89 -3.09 10.24
C GLU A 239 -30.74 -4.61 10.31
N ILE A 240 -31.46 -5.37 9.47
CA ILE A 240 -31.43 -6.84 9.51
C ILE A 240 -30.07 -7.41 9.09
N GLY A 241 -29.32 -6.66 8.27
CA GLY A 241 -27.97 -7.02 7.84
C GLY A 241 -26.88 -6.66 8.85
N GLY A 242 -27.21 -5.97 9.96
CA GLY A 242 -26.23 -5.51 10.94
C GLY A 242 -25.23 -4.48 10.39
N VAL A 243 -25.53 -3.85 9.26
CA VAL A 243 -24.62 -2.96 8.51
C VAL A 243 -24.24 -1.74 9.36
N GLN A 244 -25.19 -1.25 10.17
CA GLN A 244 -24.98 -0.11 11.06
C GLN A 244 -23.88 -0.38 12.09
N GLY A 245 -23.76 -1.61 12.61
CA GLY A 245 -22.69 -2.00 13.52
C GLY A 245 -21.30 -1.93 12.86
N HIS A 246 -21.16 -2.55 11.69
CA HIS A 246 -19.89 -2.59 10.96
C HIS A 246 -19.47 -1.23 10.40
N ARG A 247 -20.44 -0.41 9.97
CA ARG A 247 -20.19 0.91 9.38
C ARG A 247 -19.49 1.86 10.35
N PHE A 248 -19.80 1.78 11.64
CA PHE A 248 -19.20 2.64 12.68
C PHE A 248 -18.13 1.93 13.53
N ASP A 249 -17.78 0.68 13.21
CA ASP A 249 -16.71 -0.04 13.89
C ASP A 249 -15.35 0.24 13.24
N ASP A 250 -14.48 0.95 13.94
CA ASP A 250 -13.11 1.20 13.48
C ASP A 250 -12.25 -0.09 13.46
N ARG A 251 -12.70 -1.17 14.11
CA ARG A 251 -12.05 -2.49 14.08
C ARG A 251 -12.62 -3.39 12.99
N SER A 252 -13.55 -2.87 12.18
CA SER A 252 -14.10 -3.62 11.05
C SER A 252 -12.98 -4.16 10.17
N THR A 253 -13.02 -5.47 9.94
CA THR A 253 -12.08 -6.20 9.08
C THR A 253 -12.61 -6.34 7.66
N GLU A 254 -13.73 -5.69 7.32
CA GLU A 254 -14.29 -5.66 5.96
C GLU A 254 -13.25 -5.31 4.86
N PRO A 255 -12.30 -4.37 5.07
CA PRO A 255 -11.28 -4.08 4.07
C PRO A 255 -10.32 -5.25 3.78
N MET A 256 -10.42 -6.39 4.49
CA MET A 256 -9.62 -7.59 4.23
C MET A 256 -9.75 -8.08 2.78
N VAL A 257 -10.90 -7.88 2.14
CA VAL A 257 -11.04 -8.17 0.70
C VAL A 257 -10.02 -7.39 -0.14
N LEU A 258 -9.74 -6.14 0.23
CA LEU A 258 -8.79 -5.30 -0.51
C LEU A 258 -7.34 -5.75 -0.30
N VAL A 259 -7.01 -6.35 0.85
CA VAL A 259 -5.71 -6.97 1.10
C VAL A 259 -5.43 -8.03 0.04
N LEU A 260 -6.39 -8.94 -0.17
CA LEU A 260 -6.28 -10.02 -1.15
C LEU A 260 -6.24 -9.50 -2.59
N THR A 261 -6.81 -8.32 -2.85
CA THR A 261 -6.88 -7.76 -4.20
C THR A 261 -5.60 -7.09 -4.67
N ASP A 262 -4.98 -6.26 -3.82
CA ASP A 262 -3.91 -5.34 -4.27
C ASP A 262 -2.60 -5.53 -3.51
N LEU A 263 -2.61 -6.09 -2.29
CA LEU A 263 -1.46 -6.04 -1.37
C LEU A 263 -0.60 -7.32 -1.36
N LEU A 264 -1.01 -8.34 -2.10
CA LEU A 264 -0.33 -9.64 -2.20
C LEU A 264 -0.08 -10.02 -3.66
N ALA A 265 1.13 -10.52 -3.93
CA ALA A 265 1.47 -11.18 -5.18
C ALA A 265 0.83 -12.57 -5.30
N ASP A 266 0.82 -13.15 -6.49
CA ASP A 266 0.15 -14.44 -6.75
C ASP A 266 0.77 -15.60 -5.97
N ASP A 267 2.10 -15.61 -5.80
CA ASP A 267 2.80 -16.61 -4.98
C ASP A 267 2.50 -16.44 -3.50
N GLU A 268 2.41 -15.20 -3.01
CA GLU A 268 2.00 -14.90 -1.63
C GLU A 268 0.54 -15.34 -1.38
N LEU A 269 -0.37 -15.15 -2.35
CA LEU A 269 -1.75 -15.66 -2.27
C LEU A 269 -1.80 -17.19 -2.24
N ARG A 270 -0.93 -17.88 -3.00
CA ARG A 270 -0.81 -19.34 -2.94
C ARG A 270 -0.33 -19.82 -1.57
N ILE A 271 0.69 -19.18 -1.01
CA ILE A 271 1.20 -19.47 0.33
C ILE A 271 0.08 -19.31 1.37
N LEU A 272 -0.67 -18.20 1.29
CA LEU A 272 -1.79 -17.96 2.20
C LEU A 272 -2.91 -19.00 2.04
N LEU A 273 -3.30 -19.35 0.80
CA LEU A 273 -4.32 -20.36 0.56
C LEU A 273 -3.89 -21.73 1.09
N SER A 274 -2.65 -22.15 0.82
CA SER A 274 -2.09 -23.39 1.34
C SER A 274 -2.17 -23.44 2.87
N ASP A 275 -1.72 -22.36 3.51
CA ASP A 275 -1.70 -22.27 4.97
C ASP A 275 -3.11 -22.29 5.58
N VAL A 276 -4.06 -21.57 5.00
CA VAL A 276 -5.46 -21.56 5.47
C VAL A 276 -6.13 -22.91 5.24
N LEU A 277 -5.86 -23.61 4.14
CA LEU A 277 -6.41 -24.96 3.90
C LEU A 277 -5.96 -25.97 4.97
N ASP A 278 -4.72 -25.88 5.44
CA ASP A 278 -4.18 -26.80 6.43
C ASP A 278 -4.47 -26.38 7.88
N ASN A 279 -4.71 -25.08 8.13
CA ASN A 279 -4.80 -24.55 9.49
C ASN A 279 -6.16 -23.90 9.84
N SER A 280 -7.19 -24.07 9.02
CA SER A 280 -8.56 -23.59 9.31
C SER A 280 -9.47 -24.65 9.97
N ALA A 281 -8.89 -25.61 10.69
CA ALA A 281 -9.61 -26.74 11.31
C ALA A 281 -10.50 -27.54 10.33
N GLY A 282 -10.13 -27.57 9.04
CA GLY A 282 -10.87 -28.28 7.99
C GLY A 282 -12.07 -27.52 7.42
N SER A 283 -12.41 -26.34 7.95
CA SER A 283 -13.56 -25.55 7.48
C SER A 283 -13.45 -25.18 6.00
N LEU A 284 -12.30 -24.63 5.57
CA LEU A 284 -12.08 -24.29 4.16
C LEU A 284 -12.06 -25.53 3.27
N ARG A 285 -11.45 -26.64 3.73
CA ARG A 285 -11.41 -27.90 2.98
C ARG A 285 -12.82 -28.40 2.63
N SER A 286 -13.73 -28.41 3.60
CA SER A 286 -15.12 -28.83 3.37
C SER A 286 -15.86 -27.99 2.33
N MET A 287 -15.51 -26.70 2.17
CA MET A 287 -16.14 -25.80 1.21
C MET A 287 -15.58 -25.96 -0.20
N VAL A 288 -14.33 -26.37 -0.35
CA VAL A 288 -13.66 -26.52 -1.65
C VAL A 288 -13.76 -27.94 -2.21
N GLU A 289 -14.01 -28.95 -1.37
CA GLU A 289 -14.22 -30.34 -1.78
C GLU A 289 -15.31 -30.51 -2.87
N PRO A 290 -16.50 -29.88 -2.77
CA PRO A 290 -17.52 -29.94 -3.83
C PRO A 290 -17.08 -29.38 -5.18
N LEU A 291 -16.01 -28.57 -5.20
CA LEU A 291 -15.41 -28.03 -6.42
C LEU A 291 -14.40 -29.01 -7.05
N GLY A 292 -14.18 -30.18 -6.44
CA GLY A 292 -13.19 -31.16 -6.87
C GLY A 292 -11.76 -30.86 -6.41
N LEU A 293 -11.58 -29.90 -5.50
CA LEU A 293 -10.27 -29.48 -4.99
C LEU A 293 -9.88 -30.35 -3.78
N ILE A 294 -9.39 -31.55 -4.07
CA ILE A 294 -9.01 -32.57 -3.08
C ILE A 294 -7.51 -32.87 -3.20
N GLY A 295 -6.79 -32.94 -2.09
CA GLY A 295 -5.37 -33.29 -2.06
C GLY A 295 -4.55 -32.44 -1.08
N LYS A 296 -3.24 -32.37 -1.32
CA LYS A 296 -2.34 -31.49 -0.56
C LYS A 296 -2.66 -30.03 -0.86
N ALA A 297 -2.51 -29.17 0.15
CA ALA A 297 -2.87 -27.77 0.03
C ALA A 297 -2.04 -27.05 -1.05
N ASP A 298 -0.73 -27.30 -1.09
CA ASP A 298 0.17 -26.75 -2.11
C ASP A 298 -0.23 -27.16 -3.53
N ASP A 299 -0.57 -28.43 -3.76
CA ASP A 299 -1.01 -28.94 -5.07
C ASP A 299 -2.33 -28.29 -5.53
N ILE A 300 -3.19 -27.91 -4.57
CA ILE A 300 -4.43 -27.19 -4.85
C ILE A 300 -4.10 -25.75 -5.24
N ALA A 301 -3.31 -25.05 -4.41
CA ALA A 301 -2.98 -23.63 -4.61
C ALA A 301 -2.16 -23.38 -5.88
N GLU A 302 -1.20 -24.25 -6.22
CA GLU A 302 -0.33 -24.10 -7.39
C GLU A 302 -1.12 -24.08 -8.72
N LYS A 303 -2.23 -24.82 -8.79
CA LYS A 303 -3.07 -24.93 -9.99
C LYS A 303 -4.02 -23.75 -10.21
N GLN A 304 -4.13 -22.85 -9.23
CA GLN A 304 -5.08 -21.75 -9.28
C GLN A 304 -4.46 -20.49 -9.89
N GLY A 305 -5.28 -19.79 -10.67
CA GLY A 305 -5.04 -18.41 -11.05
C GLY A 305 -5.44 -17.45 -9.92
N ARG A 306 -5.10 -16.16 -10.08
CA ARG A 306 -5.35 -15.14 -9.06
C ARG A 306 -6.82 -15.03 -8.66
N ALA A 307 -7.72 -15.05 -9.63
CA ALA A 307 -9.16 -14.95 -9.37
C ALA A 307 -9.68 -16.16 -8.58
N GLU A 308 -9.22 -17.37 -8.93
CA GLU A 308 -9.53 -18.59 -8.18
C GLU A 308 -8.99 -18.51 -6.74
N LEU A 309 -7.73 -18.10 -6.57
CA LEU A 309 -7.11 -17.95 -5.23
C LEU A 309 -7.91 -17.00 -4.35
N ILE A 310 -8.26 -15.81 -4.86
CA ILE A 310 -9.02 -14.81 -4.09
C ILE A 310 -10.43 -15.33 -3.78
N GLN A 311 -11.12 -15.95 -4.74
CA GLN A 311 -12.47 -16.50 -4.50
C GLN A 311 -12.44 -17.55 -3.39
N LEU A 312 -11.47 -18.47 -3.41
CA LEU A 312 -11.34 -19.52 -2.39
C LEU A 312 -11.00 -18.95 -1.02
N LEU A 313 -10.08 -17.98 -0.96
CA LEU A 313 -9.72 -17.31 0.29
C LEU A 313 -10.91 -16.58 0.92
N LEU A 314 -11.75 -15.92 0.12
CA LEU A 314 -12.94 -15.22 0.60
C LEU A 314 -14.03 -16.13 1.19
N LEU A 315 -13.94 -17.45 1.01
CA LEU A 315 -14.82 -18.39 1.70
C LEU A 315 -14.53 -18.46 3.20
N ALA A 316 -13.27 -18.22 3.60
CA ALA A 316 -12.83 -18.26 4.99
C ALA A 316 -13.23 -16.99 5.76
N PRO A 317 -13.37 -17.05 7.10
CA PRO A 317 -13.58 -15.89 7.97
C PRO A 317 -12.42 -14.89 7.99
N ASN A 318 -12.73 -13.61 8.26
CA ASN A 318 -11.72 -12.54 8.27
C ASN A 318 -10.68 -12.70 9.39
N ASP A 319 -11.09 -13.13 10.57
CA ASP A 319 -10.21 -13.38 11.72
C ASP A 319 -9.18 -14.49 11.41
N VAL A 320 -9.63 -15.57 10.77
CA VAL A 320 -8.75 -16.64 10.28
C VAL A 320 -7.77 -16.08 9.24
N LEU A 321 -8.26 -15.39 8.21
CA LEU A 321 -7.41 -14.82 7.17
C LEU A 321 -6.35 -13.86 7.72
N LEU A 322 -6.73 -12.96 8.63
CA LEU A 322 -5.84 -12.00 9.26
C LEU A 322 -4.79 -12.70 10.12
N ALA A 323 -5.20 -13.58 11.03
CA ALA A 323 -4.29 -14.29 11.92
C ALA A 323 -3.26 -15.13 11.14
N ARG A 324 -3.70 -15.81 10.07
CA ARG A 324 -2.80 -16.62 9.23
C ARG A 324 -1.86 -15.74 8.40
N LEU A 325 -2.36 -14.66 7.81
CA LEU A 325 -1.53 -13.74 7.03
C LEU A 325 -0.49 -13.02 7.89
N ASP A 326 -0.88 -12.53 9.06
CA ASP A 326 0.04 -11.89 10.01
C ASP A 326 1.16 -12.84 10.40
N LYS A 327 0.83 -14.08 10.74
CA LYS A 327 1.82 -15.12 11.08
C LYS A 327 2.81 -15.38 9.94
N LEU A 328 2.31 -15.49 8.70
CA LEU A 328 3.16 -15.71 7.53
C LEU A 328 4.11 -14.53 7.26
N ILE A 329 3.66 -13.30 7.52
CA ILE A 329 4.45 -12.08 7.36
C ILE A 329 5.53 -11.99 8.45
N VAL A 330 5.14 -12.18 9.72
CA VAL A 330 6.07 -12.13 10.85
C VAL A 330 7.15 -13.19 10.72
N ASN A 331 6.79 -14.42 10.33
CA ASN A 331 7.76 -15.49 10.04
C ASN A 331 8.73 -15.12 8.90
N GLY A 332 8.27 -14.36 7.91
CA GLY A 332 9.10 -13.89 6.79
C GLY A 332 10.13 -12.83 7.17
N GLY A 333 9.92 -12.14 8.29
CA GLY A 333 10.88 -11.21 8.88
C GLY A 333 11.97 -11.90 9.71
N GLN A 334 11.80 -13.17 10.09
CA GLN A 334 12.74 -13.87 10.96
C GLN A 334 13.96 -14.43 10.20
N PRO A 335 15.20 -14.11 10.62
CA PRO A 335 16.40 -14.65 9.98
C PRO A 335 16.47 -16.18 10.08
N GLY A 336 16.63 -16.85 8.93
CA GLY A 336 16.83 -18.30 8.88
C GLY A 336 15.54 -19.14 8.96
N HIS A 337 14.36 -18.53 8.88
CA HIS A 337 13.10 -19.27 8.73
C HIS A 337 13.09 -20.05 7.41
N THR A 338 12.76 -21.34 7.46
CA THR A 338 12.75 -22.25 6.29
C THR A 338 11.36 -22.72 5.87
N GLY A 339 10.33 -22.34 6.62
CA GLY A 339 8.93 -22.62 6.30
C GLY A 339 8.32 -21.65 5.29
N PRO A 340 7.03 -21.84 4.96
CA PRO A 340 6.27 -20.90 4.14
C PRO A 340 6.20 -19.54 4.84
N ALA A 341 6.59 -18.48 4.11
CA ALA A 341 6.65 -17.14 4.65
C ALA A 341 6.44 -16.08 3.57
N ILE A 342 5.84 -14.95 3.95
CA ILE A 342 5.63 -13.78 3.10
C ILE A 342 6.63 -12.71 3.53
N ARG A 343 7.57 -12.37 2.65
CA ARG A 343 8.65 -11.44 2.97
C ARG A 343 8.24 -10.00 2.66
N VAL A 344 8.15 -9.19 3.71
CA VAL A 344 7.97 -7.73 3.65
C VAL A 344 9.22 -7.10 4.23
N GLU A 345 9.90 -6.24 3.46
CA GLU A 345 11.17 -5.66 3.88
C GLU A 345 10.97 -4.56 4.95
N ALA A 346 12.00 -4.35 5.78
CA ALA A 346 11.99 -3.23 6.71
C ALA A 346 11.80 -1.90 5.97
N GLY A 347 10.79 -1.13 6.38
CA GLY A 347 10.39 0.12 5.75
C GLY A 347 9.47 0.00 4.52
N GLU A 348 9.18 -1.21 4.06
CA GLU A 348 8.15 -1.43 3.05
C GLU A 348 6.76 -1.29 3.69
N VAL A 349 5.94 -0.39 3.13
CA VAL A 349 4.51 -0.28 3.46
C VAL A 349 3.72 -0.46 2.18
N ARG A 350 3.08 -1.62 2.05
CA ARG A 350 2.26 -1.95 0.88
C ARG A 350 0.91 -1.26 1.00
N ARG A 351 0.46 -0.64 -0.09
CA ARG A 351 -0.78 0.14 -0.19
C ARG A 351 -1.54 -0.23 -1.45
N LEU A 352 -2.82 0.12 -1.47
CA LEU A 352 -3.69 -0.12 -2.64
C LEU A 352 -3.15 0.62 -3.87
N MET A 353 -3.12 -0.09 -4.99
CA MET A 353 -2.53 0.37 -6.25
C MET A 353 -3.64 0.70 -7.26
N THR A 354 -4.35 -0.31 -7.74
CA THR A 354 -5.47 -0.19 -8.67
C THR A 354 -6.76 0.24 -7.98
N ASN A 355 -6.97 -0.23 -6.75
CA ASN A 355 -8.13 0.08 -5.92
C ASN A 355 -7.90 1.26 -4.98
N ARG A 356 -6.92 2.12 -5.31
CA ARG A 356 -6.60 3.33 -4.55
C ARG A 356 -7.85 4.21 -4.37
N GLY A 357 -8.05 4.70 -3.14
CA GLY A 357 -9.20 5.52 -2.76
C GLY A 357 -10.46 4.73 -2.39
N MET A 358 -10.42 3.39 -2.42
CA MET A 358 -11.46 2.58 -1.76
C MET A 358 -11.19 2.53 -0.26
N GLY A 359 -12.22 2.79 0.53
CA GLY A 359 -12.23 2.66 1.98
C GLY A 359 -13.60 2.23 2.48
N TYR A 360 -13.66 1.72 3.70
CA TYR A 360 -14.86 1.11 4.29
C TYR A 360 -15.36 1.86 5.53
N GLY A 361 -16.67 1.81 5.73
CA GLY A 361 -17.34 2.41 6.88
C GLY A 361 -17.22 3.93 6.93
N THR A 362 -17.70 4.49 8.03
CA THR A 362 -17.72 5.94 8.29
C THR A 362 -16.31 6.52 8.43
N PHE A 363 -15.35 5.72 8.90
CA PHE A 363 -13.95 6.13 9.03
C PHE A 363 -13.15 6.00 7.74
N GLY A 364 -13.72 5.47 6.65
CA GLY A 364 -13.01 5.27 5.39
C GLY A 364 -11.78 4.38 5.54
N THR A 365 -11.87 3.29 6.31
CA THR A 365 -10.72 2.45 6.62
C THR A 365 -10.24 1.69 5.39
N TYR A 366 -8.93 1.60 5.22
CA TYR A 366 -8.29 0.82 4.17
C TYR A 366 -7.09 0.04 4.73
N PRO A 367 -6.69 -1.06 4.08
CA PRO A 367 -5.61 -1.88 4.59
C PRO A 367 -4.22 -1.38 4.18
N GLU A 368 -3.24 -1.65 5.04
CA GLU A 368 -1.81 -1.58 4.72
C GLU A 368 -1.11 -2.84 5.26
N ILE A 369 0.00 -3.22 4.63
CA ILE A 369 0.89 -4.29 5.11
C ILE A 369 2.29 -3.73 5.40
N SER A 370 2.87 -4.14 6.51
CA SER A 370 4.29 -3.95 6.85
C SER A 370 4.89 -5.27 7.36
N PRO A 371 6.17 -5.30 7.78
CA PRO A 371 6.75 -6.46 8.44
C PRO A 371 6.02 -6.91 9.72
N PHE A 372 5.16 -6.07 10.31
CA PHE A 372 4.33 -6.40 11.49
C PHE A 372 2.91 -6.87 11.13
N GLY A 373 2.69 -7.27 9.89
CA GLY A 373 1.40 -7.77 9.41
C GLY A 373 0.47 -6.69 8.87
N VAL A 374 -0.81 -7.02 8.81
CA VAL A 374 -1.89 -6.18 8.27
C VAL A 374 -2.37 -5.17 9.31
N ARG A 375 -2.70 -3.96 8.89
CA ARG A 375 -3.49 -3.02 9.68
C ARG A 375 -4.58 -2.38 8.85
N PHE A 376 -5.58 -1.79 9.52
CA PHE A 376 -6.61 -0.98 8.88
C PHE A 376 -6.50 0.46 9.40
N THR A 377 -6.25 1.41 8.50
CA THR A 377 -6.01 2.83 8.84
C THR A 377 -6.91 3.76 8.03
N SER A 378 -6.88 5.06 8.32
CA SER A 378 -7.66 6.09 7.64
C SER A 378 -6.78 7.30 7.31
N ASP A 379 -7.00 7.90 6.14
CA ASP A 379 -6.38 9.16 5.73
C ASP A 379 -7.14 10.39 6.29
N ASP A 380 -8.42 10.21 6.62
CA ASP A 380 -9.34 11.28 7.04
C ASP A 380 -9.41 11.42 8.57
N PHE A 381 -9.14 10.33 9.30
CA PHE A 381 -9.25 10.27 10.75
C PHE A 381 -7.96 9.80 11.41
N ALA A 382 -7.50 10.52 12.44
CA ALA A 382 -6.36 10.12 13.26
C ALA A 382 -6.76 9.03 14.27
N LEU A 383 -6.95 7.80 13.79
CA LEU A 383 -7.46 6.68 14.60
C LEU A 383 -6.47 6.18 15.67
N GLY A 384 -5.15 6.33 15.44
CA GLY A 384 -4.10 5.80 16.32
C GLY A 384 -4.25 6.21 17.79
N PRO A 385 -4.25 7.52 18.12
CA PRO A 385 -4.41 7.99 19.50
C PRO A 385 -5.71 7.51 20.16
N MET A 386 -6.83 7.51 19.43
CA MET A 386 -8.12 7.04 19.95
C MET A 386 -8.10 5.55 20.27
N ARG A 387 -7.47 4.75 19.39
CA ARG A 387 -7.30 3.31 19.60
C ARG A 387 -6.35 3.01 20.76
N LEU A 388 -5.29 3.79 20.92
CA LEU A 388 -4.35 3.66 22.04
C LEU A 388 -5.05 3.94 23.37
N LYS A 389 -5.81 5.04 23.47
CA LYS A 389 -6.63 5.35 24.64
C LYS A 389 -7.55 4.18 24.99
N ARG A 390 -8.35 3.73 24.02
CA ARG A 390 -9.27 2.59 24.19
C ARG A 390 -8.55 1.31 24.63
N LEU A 391 -7.37 1.04 24.06
CA LEU A 391 -6.58 -0.13 24.44
C LEU A 391 -6.18 -0.02 25.91
N VAL A 392 -5.58 1.10 26.33
CA VAL A 392 -5.15 1.29 27.72
C VAL A 392 -6.32 1.23 28.69
N GLU A 393 -7.46 1.86 28.38
CA GLU A 393 -8.69 1.76 29.19
C GLU A 393 -9.19 0.30 29.33
N ALA A 394 -8.96 -0.54 28.33
CA ALA A 394 -9.30 -1.96 28.40
C ALA A 394 -8.28 -2.79 29.21
N LEU A 395 -7.08 -2.26 29.48
CA LEU A 395 -6.04 -2.92 30.27
C LEU A 395 -6.14 -2.62 31.76
N TYR A 396 -6.81 -1.52 32.13
CA TYR A 396 -7.01 -1.09 33.52
C TYR A 396 -8.50 -0.93 33.80
N SER A 397 -9.07 -1.84 34.58
CA SER A 397 -10.44 -1.77 35.07
C SER A 397 -10.56 -0.66 36.11
N MET A 398 -11.23 0.44 35.74
CA MET A 398 -11.47 1.56 36.64
C MET A 398 -12.39 1.21 37.82
N ASP A 399 -13.07 0.06 37.76
CA ASP A 399 -13.89 -0.47 38.84
C ASP A 399 -13.07 -1.25 39.90
N ASP A 400 -11.80 -1.58 39.62
CA ASP A 400 -10.90 -2.27 40.56
C ASP A 400 -9.94 -1.26 41.22
N HIS A 401 -10.13 -1.04 42.52
CA HIS A 401 -9.27 -0.17 43.31
C HIS A 401 -7.77 -0.50 43.21
N GLY A 402 -7.40 -1.78 43.08
CA GLY A 402 -6.00 -2.18 42.96
C GLY A 402 -5.37 -1.81 41.61
N GLU A 403 -6.15 -1.82 40.55
CA GLU A 403 -5.69 -1.41 39.21
C GLU A 403 -5.63 0.12 39.08
N VAL A 404 -6.59 0.82 39.70
CA VAL A 404 -6.60 2.29 39.77
C VAL A 404 -5.40 2.82 40.56
N ASP A 405 -5.10 2.23 41.73
CA ASP A 405 -3.96 2.65 42.56
C ASP A 405 -2.62 2.45 41.81
N GLU A 406 -2.47 1.34 41.07
CA GLU A 406 -1.30 1.12 40.21
C GLU A 406 -1.23 2.17 39.10
N LEU A 407 -2.33 2.37 38.36
CA LEU A 407 -2.36 3.32 37.25
C LEU A 407 -1.97 4.72 37.75
N GLN A 408 -2.52 5.15 38.89
CA GLN A 408 -2.17 6.42 39.52
C GLN A 408 -0.70 6.47 39.95
N TRP A 409 -0.13 5.37 40.46
CA TRP A 409 1.29 5.31 40.77
C TRP A 409 2.17 5.42 39.52
N GLN A 410 1.77 4.77 38.43
CA GLN A 410 2.44 4.84 37.14
C GLN A 410 2.34 6.25 36.55
N LEU A 411 1.23 6.95 36.73
CA LEU A 411 0.96 8.29 36.20
C LEU A 411 1.25 9.45 37.18
N ARG A 412 1.85 9.20 38.34
CA ARG A 412 2.08 10.18 39.44
C ARG A 412 2.79 11.49 39.04
N GLU A 413 3.45 11.53 37.89
CA GLU A 413 4.19 12.68 37.36
C GLU A 413 3.38 13.48 36.32
N VAL A 414 2.16 13.02 36.01
CA VAL A 414 1.24 13.63 35.05
C VAL A 414 0.22 14.47 35.81
N GLU A 415 -0.05 15.68 35.31
CA GLU A 415 -1.05 16.57 35.89
C GLU A 415 -2.47 16.03 35.63
N GLY A 416 -3.35 16.13 36.64
CA GLY A 416 -4.76 15.71 36.56
C GLY A 416 -5.35 15.51 37.96
N ASP A 417 -6.63 15.81 38.12
CA ASP A 417 -7.38 15.72 39.38
C ASP A 417 -7.72 14.26 39.74
N ASP A 418 -7.85 13.38 38.74
CA ASP A 418 -8.14 11.95 38.91
C ASP A 418 -7.36 11.07 37.91
N PRO A 419 -7.29 9.74 38.13
CA PRO A 419 -6.54 8.83 37.26
C PRO A 419 -7.01 8.78 35.80
N HIS A 420 -8.29 9.08 35.52
CA HIS A 420 -8.81 9.15 34.16
C HIS A 420 -8.30 10.42 33.47
N GLU A 421 -8.34 11.56 34.14
CA GLU A 421 -7.77 12.82 33.63
C GLU A 421 -6.26 12.70 33.41
N GLN A 422 -5.54 12.09 34.37
CA GLN A 422 -4.10 11.83 34.22
C GLN A 422 -3.81 10.92 33.02
N LEU A 423 -4.62 9.87 32.79
CA LEU A 423 -4.45 8.99 31.63
C LEU A 423 -4.72 9.75 30.33
N GLU A 424 -5.77 10.56 30.29
CA GLU A 424 -6.10 11.37 29.12
C GLU A 424 -5.00 12.38 28.79
N GLU A 425 -4.47 13.07 29.80
CA GLU A 425 -3.36 13.99 29.65
C GLU A 425 -2.07 13.29 29.20
N PHE A 426 -1.80 12.10 29.74
CA PHE A 426 -0.62 11.32 29.36
C PHE A 426 -0.68 10.85 27.91
N VAL A 427 -1.80 10.24 27.47
CA VAL A 427 -1.98 9.80 26.07
C VAL A 427 -1.95 10.98 25.10
N ARG A 428 -2.38 12.17 25.55
CA ARG A 428 -2.38 13.40 24.74
C ARG A 428 -0.99 14.03 24.58
N SER A 429 -0.13 13.92 25.59
CA SER A 429 1.13 14.68 25.67
C SER A 429 2.39 13.84 25.48
N ALA A 430 2.37 12.55 25.81
CA ALA A 430 3.50 11.65 25.67
C ALA A 430 3.61 11.07 24.25
N GLU A 431 4.82 10.62 23.87
CA GLU A 431 4.99 9.87 22.63
C GLU A 431 4.33 8.47 22.76
N PRO A 432 3.72 7.93 21.69
CA PRO A 432 2.96 6.67 21.78
C PRO A 432 3.77 5.44 22.23
N ASP A 433 5.06 5.38 21.91
CA ASP A 433 6.00 4.35 22.36
C ASP A 433 6.22 4.40 23.87
N ASP A 434 6.38 5.59 24.45
CA ASP A 434 6.48 5.80 25.90
C ASP A 434 5.21 5.34 26.62
N VAL A 435 4.03 5.58 26.04
CA VAL A 435 2.75 5.12 26.61
C VAL A 435 2.71 3.59 26.66
N ILE A 436 3.09 2.92 25.57
CA ILE A 436 3.12 1.44 25.51
C ILE A 436 4.16 0.89 26.47
N ALA A 437 5.36 1.46 26.50
CA ALA A 437 6.43 1.00 27.38
C ALA A 437 6.07 1.17 28.87
N ARG A 438 5.43 2.29 29.24
CA ARG A 438 5.10 2.58 30.64
C ARG A 438 3.85 1.86 31.14
N LEU A 439 2.83 1.65 30.29
CA LEU A 439 1.53 1.12 30.73
C LEU A 439 1.27 -0.33 30.28
N ILE A 440 1.80 -0.75 29.13
CA ILE A 440 1.57 -2.11 28.62
C ILE A 440 2.70 -3.05 29.07
N LEU A 441 3.96 -2.66 28.85
CA LEU A 441 5.11 -3.49 29.24
C LEU A 441 5.36 -3.54 30.75
N ALA A 442 4.67 -2.71 31.54
CA ALA A 442 4.75 -2.76 32.99
C ALA A 442 4.30 -4.11 33.59
N ARG A 443 3.40 -4.83 32.90
CA ARG A 443 2.84 -6.09 33.39
C ARG A 443 2.68 -7.11 32.26
N ARG A 444 3.12 -8.34 32.50
CA ARG A 444 2.92 -9.46 31.57
C ARG A 444 1.43 -9.68 31.21
N THR A 445 0.53 -9.51 32.19
CA THR A 445 -0.92 -9.64 31.96
C THR A 445 -1.43 -8.60 30.96
N ASN A 446 -0.96 -7.35 31.07
CA ASN A 446 -1.31 -6.26 30.14
C ASN A 446 -0.79 -6.56 28.75
N GLN A 447 0.44 -7.07 28.64
CA GLN A 447 1.02 -7.49 27.37
C GLN A 447 0.20 -8.60 26.69
N ILE A 448 -0.18 -9.65 27.42
CA ILE A 448 -1.01 -10.74 26.87
C ILE A 448 -2.38 -10.23 26.42
N LEU A 449 -3.03 -9.39 27.23
CA LEU A 449 -4.32 -8.81 26.89
C LEU A 449 -4.23 -7.87 25.68
N ALA A 450 -3.16 -7.09 25.58
CA ALA A 450 -2.88 -6.26 24.41
C ALA A 450 -2.69 -7.11 23.15
N CYS A 451 -1.95 -8.21 23.24
CA CYS A 451 -1.81 -9.17 22.13
C CYS A 451 -3.17 -9.68 21.66
N GLU A 452 -4.03 -10.13 22.57
CA GLU A 452 -5.38 -10.62 22.25
C GLU A 452 -6.22 -9.54 21.56
N LYS A 453 -6.24 -8.31 22.09
CA LYS A 453 -7.03 -7.20 21.54
C LYS A 453 -6.55 -6.73 20.16
N LEU A 454 -5.27 -6.89 19.86
CA LEU A 454 -4.64 -6.44 18.62
C LEU A 454 -4.45 -7.57 17.58
N GLY A 455 -4.75 -8.82 17.95
CA GLY A 455 -4.52 -9.98 17.09
C GLY A 455 -3.04 -10.29 16.88
N LEU A 456 -2.20 -10.03 17.89
CA LEU A 456 -0.78 -10.36 17.89
C LEU A 456 -0.56 -11.69 18.64
N ASP A 457 0.41 -12.49 18.21
CA ASP A 457 0.84 -13.67 18.97
C ASP A 457 1.92 -13.26 19.98
N TYR A 458 1.75 -13.60 21.25
CA TYR A 458 2.70 -13.25 22.30
C TYR A 458 4.07 -13.89 22.08
N ASP A 459 4.10 -15.11 21.52
CA ASP A 459 5.34 -15.89 21.36
C ASP A 459 6.19 -15.42 20.17
N ASP A 460 5.64 -14.57 19.29
CA ASP A 460 6.33 -14.03 18.12
C ASP A 460 7.36 -12.94 18.46
N PHE A 461 7.29 -12.36 19.67
CA PHE A 461 8.11 -11.22 20.08
C PHE A 461 9.09 -11.58 21.19
N SER A 462 10.37 -11.72 20.84
CA SER A 462 11.46 -11.98 21.80
C SER A 462 12.06 -10.72 22.42
N GLU A 463 11.86 -9.56 21.79
CA GLU A 463 12.39 -8.26 22.21
C GLU A 463 11.27 -7.24 22.40
N ASP A 464 11.28 -6.54 23.54
CA ASP A 464 10.27 -5.54 23.91
C ASP A 464 10.11 -4.43 22.85
N GLY A 465 11.21 -4.00 22.22
CA GLY A 465 11.16 -2.99 21.16
C GLY A 465 10.34 -3.43 19.94
N VAL A 466 10.48 -4.71 19.53
CA VAL A 466 9.72 -5.26 18.40
C VAL A 466 8.24 -5.38 18.76
N PHE A 467 7.92 -5.71 20.01
CA PHE A 467 6.54 -5.71 20.51
C PHE A 467 5.93 -4.30 20.49
N VAL A 468 6.67 -3.27 20.93
CA VAL A 468 6.22 -1.87 20.88
C VAL A 468 5.92 -1.47 19.44
N ASP A 469 6.81 -1.79 18.50
CA ASP A 469 6.64 -1.47 17.08
C ASP A 469 5.41 -2.15 16.47
N ALA A 470 5.22 -3.44 16.76
CA ALA A 470 4.06 -4.18 16.29
C ALA A 470 2.75 -3.61 16.87
N THR A 471 2.75 -3.25 18.16
CA THR A 471 1.62 -2.63 18.85
C THR A 471 1.27 -1.28 18.22
N LEU A 472 2.27 -0.41 18.02
CA LEU A 472 2.12 0.88 17.33
C LEU A 472 1.55 0.70 15.92
N TRP A 473 2.09 -0.25 15.16
CA TRP A 473 1.63 -0.56 13.82
C TRP A 473 0.15 -0.92 13.79
N LYS A 474 -0.29 -1.86 14.65
CA LYS A 474 -1.68 -2.33 14.74
C LYS A 474 -2.65 -1.23 15.18
N LEU A 475 -2.21 -0.34 16.07
CA LEU A 475 -3.01 0.81 16.49
C LEU A 475 -3.18 1.85 15.36
N GLY A 476 -2.27 1.89 14.40
CA GLY A 476 -2.29 2.82 13.26
C GLY A 476 -1.20 3.89 13.30
N PHE A 477 -0.24 3.79 14.22
CA PHE A 477 0.96 4.62 14.23
C PHE A 477 2.01 4.06 13.28
N TYR A 478 2.92 4.91 12.83
CA TYR A 478 4.04 4.49 12.00
C TYR A 478 5.36 4.86 12.67
N ASN A 479 6.06 3.87 13.23
CA ASN A 479 7.36 4.12 13.84
C ASN A 479 8.42 4.37 12.74
N GLN A 480 9.10 5.50 12.85
CA GLN A 480 10.10 5.98 11.90
C GLN A 480 11.49 5.36 12.13
N GLU A 481 11.74 4.77 13.31
CA GLU A 481 13.07 4.27 13.69
C GLU A 481 13.51 3.03 12.88
N LEU A 482 12.55 2.26 12.37
CA LEU A 482 12.80 1.05 11.56
C LEU A 482 13.32 1.34 10.14
N LEU A 483 13.55 2.61 9.81
CA LEU A 483 13.85 3.06 8.45
C LEU A 483 15.33 3.37 8.19
N ASP A 484 16.25 3.20 9.17
CA ASP A 484 17.67 3.50 8.97
C ASP A 484 18.43 2.32 8.32
N PRO A 485 18.82 2.41 7.02
CA PRO A 485 19.57 1.34 6.36
C PRO A 485 20.97 1.12 6.95
N ASN A 486 21.49 2.11 7.70
CA ASN A 486 22.85 2.13 8.23
C ASN A 486 22.90 1.80 9.74
N ARG A 487 21.79 1.39 10.35
CA ARG A 487 21.72 1.10 11.80
C ARG A 487 22.81 0.14 12.26
N GLU A 488 22.97 -0.98 11.56
CA GLU A 488 23.96 -2.02 11.90
C GLU A 488 25.39 -1.47 11.93
N PHE A 489 25.75 -0.64 10.95
CA PHE A 489 27.05 0.04 10.92
C PHE A 489 27.27 0.87 12.18
N TRP A 490 26.29 1.67 12.59
CA TRP A 490 26.40 2.52 13.77
C TRP A 490 26.43 1.72 15.08
N ASP A 491 25.69 0.61 15.16
CA ASP A 491 25.74 -0.31 16.28
C ASP A 491 27.12 -0.98 16.41
N HIS A 492 27.67 -1.49 15.30
CA HIS A 492 29.01 -2.06 15.27
C HIS A 492 30.08 -1.01 15.58
N HIS A 493 29.95 0.21 15.04
CA HIS A 493 30.83 1.35 15.35
C HIS A 493 30.83 1.66 16.84
N GLY A 494 29.66 1.85 17.44
CA GLY A 494 29.52 2.18 18.86
C GLY A 494 30.02 1.07 19.78
N ARG A 495 29.82 -0.21 19.41
CA ARG A 495 30.34 -1.37 20.16
C ARG A 495 31.86 -1.45 20.08
N LEU A 496 32.45 -1.25 18.90
CA LEU A 496 33.90 -1.34 18.71
C LEU A 496 34.63 -0.13 19.29
N LYS A 497 34.11 1.09 19.11
CA LYS A 497 34.68 2.33 19.66
C LYS A 497 34.71 2.29 21.19
N ARG A 498 33.60 1.90 21.83
CA ARG A 498 33.57 1.70 23.29
C ARG A 498 34.61 0.67 23.74
N TYR A 499 34.70 -0.46 23.03
CA TYR A 499 35.67 -1.50 23.36
C TYR A 499 37.12 -0.99 23.23
N ALA A 500 37.48 -0.34 22.12
CA ALA A 500 38.80 0.24 21.89
C ALA A 500 39.19 1.27 22.96
N GLN A 501 38.25 2.13 23.37
CA GLN A 501 38.46 3.12 24.42
C GLN A 501 38.67 2.47 25.80
N THR A 502 37.86 1.46 26.16
CA THR A 502 38.02 0.74 27.43
C THR A 502 39.30 -0.11 27.49
N ALA A 503 39.68 -0.71 26.37
CA ALA A 503 40.91 -1.48 26.21
C ALA A 503 42.16 -0.61 26.42
N GLY A 504 42.12 0.65 25.99
CA GLY A 504 43.22 1.62 26.18
C GLY A 504 43.47 2.04 27.63
N VAL A 505 42.51 1.82 28.56
CA VAL A 505 42.56 2.32 29.95
C VAL A 505 43.04 1.25 30.95
N GLY A 506 43.41 0.04 30.51
CA GLY A 506 44.16 -0.94 31.33
C GLY A 506 43.53 -2.33 31.49
N ALA A 507 42.51 -2.69 30.70
CA ALA A 507 42.00 -4.06 30.64
C ALA A 507 42.91 -4.96 29.77
N ARG A 508 43.04 -6.25 30.11
CA ARG A 508 43.62 -7.24 29.19
C ARG A 508 42.70 -7.33 27.96
N VAL A 509 43.21 -6.92 26.81
CA VAL A 509 42.50 -6.96 25.53
C VAL A 509 42.47 -8.40 25.03
N ASP A 510 41.27 -8.96 24.87
CA ASP A 510 41.12 -10.20 24.13
C ASP A 510 41.29 -9.90 22.63
N ALA A 511 42.45 -10.26 22.09
CA ALA A 511 42.79 -10.03 20.69
C ALA A 511 41.84 -10.78 19.73
N GLY A 512 41.25 -11.90 20.15
CA GLY A 512 40.26 -12.64 19.37
C GLY A 512 38.92 -11.91 19.30
N GLU A 513 38.44 -11.42 20.45
CA GLU A 513 37.19 -10.65 20.54
C GLU A 513 37.29 -9.32 19.77
N LEU A 514 38.40 -8.59 19.94
CA LEU A 514 38.64 -7.34 19.22
C LEU A 514 38.65 -7.57 17.71
N ARG A 515 39.33 -8.63 17.24
CA ARG A 515 39.36 -8.98 15.83
C ARG A 515 37.96 -9.29 15.30
N SER A 516 37.18 -10.11 16.01
CA SER A 516 35.80 -10.44 15.62
C SER A 516 34.93 -9.17 15.46
N ARG A 517 35.00 -8.25 16.44
CA ARG A 517 34.27 -6.97 16.38
C ARG A 517 34.76 -6.07 15.24
N ALA A 518 36.08 -6.01 15.01
CA ALA A 518 36.69 -5.22 13.93
C ALA A 518 36.31 -5.74 12.54
N VAL A 519 36.31 -7.07 12.34
CA VAL A 519 35.90 -7.71 11.08
C VAL A 519 34.46 -7.33 10.74
N ASN A 520 33.52 -7.53 11.69
CA ASN A 520 32.11 -7.18 11.47
C ASN A 520 31.94 -5.69 11.15
N TYR A 521 32.64 -4.81 11.87
CA TYR A 521 32.62 -3.37 11.60
C TYR A 521 33.13 -3.01 10.20
N PHE A 522 34.27 -3.55 9.76
CA PHE A 522 34.85 -3.19 8.47
C PHE A 522 34.05 -3.74 7.29
N VAL A 523 33.42 -4.91 7.44
CA VAL A 523 32.46 -5.43 6.46
C VAL A 523 31.28 -4.49 6.33
N GLU A 524 30.72 -4.00 7.45
CA GLU A 524 29.62 -3.03 7.42
C GLU A 524 30.05 -1.66 6.88
N LEU A 525 31.28 -1.20 7.15
CA LEU A 525 31.81 0.03 6.57
C LEU A 525 31.97 -0.10 5.05
N GLU A 526 32.49 -1.23 4.54
CA GLU A 526 32.56 -1.52 3.11
C GLU A 526 31.16 -1.49 2.48
N ARG A 527 30.17 -2.14 3.11
CA ARG A 527 28.76 -2.14 2.67
C ARG A 527 28.16 -0.74 2.59
N VAL A 528 28.34 0.09 3.62
CA VAL A 528 27.80 1.46 3.66
C VAL A 528 28.47 2.35 2.60
N LEU A 529 29.79 2.28 2.43
CA LEU A 529 30.49 3.10 1.44
C LEU A 529 30.16 2.68 0.00
N ASP A 530 30.01 1.39 -0.25
CA ASP A 530 29.60 0.82 -1.52
C ASP A 530 28.20 1.31 -1.93
N ASP A 531 27.22 1.16 -1.05
CA ASP A 531 25.85 1.63 -1.27
C ASP A 531 25.77 3.16 -1.42
N THR A 532 26.54 3.90 -0.62
CA THR A 532 26.62 5.37 -0.69
C THR A 532 27.20 5.83 -2.03
N LEU A 533 28.28 5.21 -2.50
CA LEU A 533 28.90 5.58 -3.77
C LEU A 533 27.96 5.29 -4.95
N ALA A 534 27.28 4.14 -4.93
CA ALA A 534 26.26 3.79 -5.92
C ALA A 534 25.10 4.81 -5.92
N PHE A 535 24.49 5.06 -4.75
CA PHE A 535 23.36 5.97 -4.61
C PHE A 535 23.72 7.40 -5.02
N ALA A 536 24.86 7.94 -4.56
CA ALA A 536 25.30 9.29 -4.89
C ALA A 536 25.57 9.46 -6.40
N THR A 537 26.18 8.45 -7.04
CA THR A 537 26.42 8.46 -8.49
C THR A 537 25.11 8.48 -9.26
N TRP A 538 24.19 7.56 -8.92
CA TRP A 538 22.88 7.48 -9.54
C TRP A 538 22.07 8.76 -9.35
N ALA A 539 22.00 9.29 -8.12
CA ALA A 539 21.18 10.45 -7.78
C ALA A 539 21.58 11.70 -8.57
N MET A 540 22.88 11.87 -8.85
CA MET A 540 23.43 13.08 -9.48
C MET A 540 23.50 13.00 -11.01
N VAL A 541 23.70 11.81 -11.57
CA VAL A 541 24.05 11.62 -12.99
C VAL A 541 22.93 11.01 -13.83
N ASN A 542 21.98 10.30 -13.21
CA ASN A 542 20.90 9.63 -13.94
C ASN A 542 19.78 10.59 -14.38
N ASP A 543 19.25 10.38 -15.58
CA ASP A 543 18.06 11.12 -16.05
C ASP A 543 16.80 10.55 -15.38
N HIS A 544 16.47 11.07 -14.21
CA HIS A 544 15.31 10.59 -13.43
C HIS A 544 13.95 10.87 -14.08
N LEU A 545 13.86 11.75 -15.07
CA LEU A 545 12.60 12.03 -15.74
C LEU A 545 12.33 11.08 -16.90
N ALA A 546 13.39 10.67 -17.59
CA ALA A 546 13.32 9.70 -18.69
C ALA A 546 13.33 8.25 -18.21
N ALA A 547 13.65 7.99 -16.94
CA ALA A 547 13.61 6.66 -16.35
C ALA A 547 12.19 6.07 -16.33
N ASP A 548 12.10 4.74 -16.50
CA ASP A 548 10.82 4.00 -16.45
C ASP A 548 10.09 4.22 -15.11
N ARG A 549 10.86 4.32 -14.02
CA ARG A 549 10.39 4.65 -12.68
C ARG A 549 11.00 5.97 -12.19
N PRO A 550 10.38 7.13 -12.49
CA PRO A 550 10.94 8.42 -12.14
C PRO A 550 11.14 8.61 -10.64
N PHE A 551 12.36 9.04 -10.28
CA PHE A 551 12.78 9.31 -8.91
C PHE A 551 12.56 8.14 -7.94
N ALA A 552 12.75 6.90 -8.40
CA ALA A 552 12.65 5.70 -7.57
C ALA A 552 14.01 4.97 -7.57
N TYR A 553 14.55 4.69 -6.39
CA TYR A 553 15.88 4.07 -6.25
C TYR A 553 15.76 2.61 -5.83
N GLU A 554 16.26 1.71 -6.68
CA GLU A 554 16.43 0.30 -6.38
C GLU A 554 17.93 0.00 -6.16
N PRO A 555 18.36 -0.32 -4.91
CA PRO A 555 19.78 -0.44 -4.59
C PRO A 555 20.52 -1.48 -5.45
N SER A 556 19.93 -2.67 -5.64
CA SER A 556 20.63 -3.78 -6.30
C SER A 556 20.83 -3.57 -7.81
N ALA A 557 19.80 -3.06 -8.50
CA ALA A 557 19.84 -2.81 -9.93
C ALA A 557 20.72 -1.59 -10.28
N GLU A 558 20.64 -0.53 -9.49
CA GLU A 558 21.33 0.74 -9.80
C GLU A 558 22.80 0.74 -9.39
N ARG A 559 23.22 -0.15 -8.47
CA ARG A 559 24.62 -0.33 -8.09
C ARG A 559 25.51 -0.65 -9.29
N ALA A 560 25.15 -1.67 -10.08
CA ALA A 560 25.96 -2.11 -11.22
C ALA A 560 26.07 -1.02 -12.30
N ARG A 561 24.97 -0.31 -12.59
CA ARG A 561 24.93 0.80 -13.55
C ARG A 561 25.79 1.98 -13.09
N SER A 562 25.73 2.30 -11.80
CA SER A 562 26.51 3.39 -11.20
C SER A 562 28.01 3.11 -11.29
N PHE A 563 28.43 1.89 -10.97
CA PHE A 563 29.84 1.50 -11.03
C PHE A 563 30.38 1.39 -12.46
N ALA A 564 29.57 0.92 -13.43
CA ALA A 564 29.95 0.98 -14.84
C ALA A 564 30.29 2.41 -15.27
N ARG A 565 29.47 3.38 -14.88
CA ARG A 565 29.67 4.81 -15.19
C ARG A 565 30.93 5.40 -14.55
N LEU A 566 31.25 5.01 -13.31
CA LEU A 566 32.49 5.42 -12.66
C LEU A 566 33.72 4.79 -13.31
N ASN A 567 33.64 3.52 -13.69
CA ASN A 567 34.73 2.82 -14.39
C ASN A 567 35.01 3.46 -15.76
N GLU A 568 33.97 3.83 -16.53
CA GLU A 568 34.12 4.56 -17.79
C GLU A 568 34.85 5.90 -17.60
N GLN A 569 34.55 6.63 -16.51
CA GLN A 569 35.24 7.88 -16.21
C GLN A 569 36.70 7.66 -15.81
N GLU A 570 37.01 6.60 -15.06
CA GLU A 570 38.39 6.27 -14.69
C GLU A 570 39.23 5.90 -15.91
N GLU A 571 38.67 5.17 -16.88
CA GLU A 571 39.34 4.83 -18.14
C GLU A 571 39.69 6.06 -18.98
N LEU A 572 39.04 7.20 -18.75
CA LEU A 572 39.31 8.48 -19.43
C LEU A 572 40.38 9.32 -18.71
N ARG A 573 40.83 8.92 -17.52
CA ARG A 573 41.88 9.63 -16.78
C ARG A 573 43.26 9.21 -17.29
N ASP A 574 43.99 10.17 -17.83
CA ASP A 574 45.39 10.00 -18.25
C ASP A 574 46.35 10.17 -17.05
N SER A 575 46.06 9.48 -15.94
CA SER A 575 46.90 9.50 -14.73
C SER A 575 47.70 8.20 -14.66
N GLY A 576 49.03 8.29 -14.59
CA GLY A 576 49.93 7.14 -14.40
C GLY A 576 49.79 6.41 -13.05
N ASP A 577 48.65 6.54 -12.38
CA ASP A 577 48.26 5.82 -11.18
C ASP A 577 47.63 4.46 -11.55
N GLU A 578 47.61 3.53 -10.60
CA GLU A 578 46.96 2.22 -10.74
C GLU A 578 45.46 2.37 -11.02
N VAL A 579 45.01 1.88 -12.19
CA VAL A 579 43.61 1.89 -12.63
C VAL A 579 42.77 1.02 -11.71
N ILE A 580 41.79 1.63 -11.06
CA ILE A 580 40.86 0.92 -10.16
C ILE A 580 39.60 0.54 -10.93
N ARG A 581 39.10 -0.67 -10.67
CA ARG A 581 37.79 -1.12 -11.15
C ARG A 581 36.88 -1.46 -9.99
N LEU A 582 35.69 -0.85 -10.01
CA LEU A 582 34.59 -1.17 -9.10
C LEU A 582 33.81 -2.35 -9.67
N GLY A 583 33.53 -3.37 -8.85
CA GLY A 583 32.88 -4.62 -9.25
C GLY A 583 31.87 -5.13 -8.22
N GLU A 584 31.70 -6.46 -8.15
CA GLU A 584 30.81 -7.10 -7.17
C GLU A 584 31.38 -7.04 -5.75
N GLU A 585 32.66 -7.37 -5.58
CA GLU A 585 33.34 -7.37 -4.28
C GLU A 585 34.32 -6.20 -4.17
N ASN A 586 33.86 -5.04 -3.68
CA ASN A 586 34.71 -3.86 -3.50
C ASN A 586 35.33 -3.84 -2.10
N THR A 587 36.65 -3.71 -2.04
CA THR A 587 37.35 -3.41 -0.78
C THR A 587 37.34 -1.91 -0.49
N LEU A 588 37.74 -1.51 0.72
CA LEU A 588 37.80 -0.08 1.09
C LEU A 588 38.62 0.80 0.14
N PHE A 589 39.72 0.30 -0.42
CA PHE A 589 40.62 1.13 -1.24
C PHE A 589 39.95 1.62 -2.54
N PRO A 590 39.36 0.72 -3.38
CA PRO A 590 38.53 1.14 -4.51
C PRO A 590 37.39 2.08 -4.14
N LEU A 591 36.68 1.81 -3.04
CA LEU A 591 35.53 2.62 -2.60
C LEU A 591 35.95 4.04 -2.24
N VAL A 592 37.04 4.20 -1.48
CA VAL A 592 37.57 5.52 -1.09
C VAL A 592 38.01 6.33 -2.30
N ARG A 593 38.69 5.71 -3.28
CA ARG A 593 39.06 6.37 -4.53
C ARG A 593 37.84 6.73 -5.37
N GLY A 594 36.81 5.87 -5.38
CA GLY A 594 35.56 6.06 -6.12
C GLY A 594 34.86 7.39 -5.84
N PHE A 595 34.87 7.88 -4.59
CA PHE A 595 34.34 9.21 -4.27
C PHE A 595 35.09 10.35 -4.98
N GLY A 596 36.41 10.19 -5.19
CA GLY A 596 37.20 11.13 -5.99
C GLY A 596 36.86 11.08 -7.47
N ILE A 597 36.65 9.87 -8.02
CA ILE A 597 36.24 9.66 -9.41
C ILE A 597 34.88 10.32 -9.68
N LEU A 598 33.93 10.14 -8.76
CA LEU A 598 32.62 10.80 -8.85
C LEU A 598 32.76 12.33 -8.80
N ALA A 599 33.57 12.88 -7.90
CA ALA A 599 33.79 14.33 -7.83
C ALA A 599 34.33 14.90 -9.16
N ASP A 600 35.29 14.20 -9.77
CA ASP A 600 35.88 14.62 -11.05
C ASP A 600 34.89 14.45 -12.23
N LEU A 601 34.04 13.41 -12.19
CA LEU A 601 32.93 13.26 -13.14
C LEU A 601 31.97 14.45 -13.07
N LEU A 602 31.57 14.87 -11.87
CA LEU A 602 30.66 16.00 -11.68
C LEU A 602 31.29 17.33 -12.16
N GLU A 603 32.59 17.53 -11.93
CA GLU A 603 33.30 18.70 -12.47
C GLU A 603 33.35 18.71 -14.00
N ARG A 604 33.54 17.54 -14.62
CA ARG A 604 33.49 17.39 -16.07
C ARG A 604 32.09 17.69 -16.63
N LEU A 605 31.03 17.14 -16.01
CA LEU A 605 29.66 17.45 -16.41
C LEU A 605 29.40 18.96 -16.37
N ARG A 606 29.90 19.66 -15.33
CA ARG A 606 29.81 21.11 -15.22
C ARG A 606 30.54 21.84 -16.35
N ALA A 607 31.71 21.35 -16.77
CA ALA A 607 32.44 21.91 -17.90
C ALA A 607 31.72 21.66 -19.25
N GLU A 608 30.98 20.55 -19.36
CA GLU A 608 30.26 20.12 -20.56
C GLU A 608 28.74 20.45 -20.52
N THR A 609 28.30 21.41 -19.71
CA THR A 609 26.86 21.71 -19.45
C THR A 609 25.98 21.72 -20.72
N ALA A 610 26.44 22.36 -21.81
CA ALA A 610 25.67 22.49 -23.04
C ALA A 610 25.36 21.14 -23.75
N SER A 611 26.21 20.12 -23.60
CA SER A 611 25.99 18.80 -24.22
C SER A 611 24.89 17.99 -23.53
N HIS A 612 24.51 18.38 -22.31
CA HIS A 612 23.50 17.72 -21.49
C HIS A 612 22.15 18.44 -21.46
N GLN A 613 21.98 19.49 -22.27
CA GLN A 613 20.72 20.23 -22.34
C GLN A 613 19.60 19.34 -22.90
N ARG A 614 18.46 19.33 -22.20
CA ARG A 614 17.28 18.55 -22.58
C ARG A 614 16.56 19.22 -23.75
N ASP A 615 16.09 18.41 -24.70
CA ASP A 615 15.19 18.85 -25.76
C ASP A 615 13.87 19.39 -25.18
N LEU A 616 13.41 20.55 -25.67
CA LEU A 616 12.14 21.17 -25.30
C LEU A 616 10.94 20.24 -25.50
N ALA A 617 10.99 19.32 -26.48
CA ALA A 617 9.94 18.34 -26.70
C ALA A 617 9.74 17.38 -25.50
N GLN A 618 10.76 17.24 -24.64
CA GLN A 618 10.70 16.40 -23.45
C GLN A 618 10.11 17.13 -22.23
N TYR A 619 9.92 18.45 -22.30
CA TYR A 619 9.40 19.24 -21.19
C TYR A 619 7.96 18.82 -20.86
N PRO A 620 7.53 18.93 -19.58
CA PRO A 620 6.13 18.74 -19.24
C PRO A 620 5.29 19.83 -19.90
N ARG A 621 4.09 19.48 -20.40
CA ARG A 621 3.21 20.43 -21.10
C ARG A 621 2.88 21.66 -20.26
N TYR A 622 2.67 21.50 -18.95
CA TYR A 622 2.31 22.61 -18.08
C TYR A 622 3.35 23.74 -18.13
N ALA A 623 4.64 23.44 -18.37
CA ALA A 623 5.69 24.43 -18.41
C ALA A 623 5.47 25.48 -19.51
N ALA A 624 4.71 25.14 -20.56
CA ALA A 624 4.34 26.06 -21.63
C ALA A 624 3.04 26.85 -21.37
N PHE A 625 2.21 26.43 -20.40
CA PHE A 625 0.85 26.96 -20.23
C PHE A 625 0.61 27.69 -18.90
N THR A 626 1.54 27.62 -17.94
CA THR A 626 1.40 28.31 -16.66
C THR A 626 2.71 28.90 -16.18
N THR A 627 2.62 30.08 -15.56
CA THR A 627 3.74 30.72 -14.84
C THR A 627 3.68 30.45 -13.33
N LEU A 628 2.67 29.72 -12.85
CA LEU A 628 2.54 29.36 -11.43
C LEU A 628 3.43 28.18 -11.04
N LYS A 629 3.90 27.41 -12.03
CA LYS A 629 4.70 26.19 -11.84
C LYS A 629 5.92 26.24 -12.72
N SER A 630 7.06 25.88 -12.15
CA SER A 630 8.38 25.98 -12.76
C SER A 630 8.96 24.57 -12.92
N PHE A 631 9.46 24.28 -14.12
CA PHE A 631 10.15 23.03 -14.42
C PHE A 631 11.66 23.20 -14.20
N PRO A 632 12.27 22.53 -13.20
CA PRO A 632 13.66 22.80 -12.82
C PRO A 632 14.69 21.96 -13.58
N PHE A 633 14.29 20.87 -14.23
CA PHE A 633 15.21 19.85 -14.76
C PHE A 633 15.51 20.03 -16.25
N VAL A 634 16.25 21.10 -16.57
CA VAL A 634 16.56 21.49 -17.96
C VAL A 634 17.68 20.66 -18.57
N HIS A 635 18.39 19.86 -17.77
CA HIS A 635 19.43 18.93 -18.24
C HIS A 635 19.02 17.45 -18.06
N THR A 636 19.75 16.55 -18.71
CA THR A 636 19.63 15.09 -18.51
C THR A 636 20.34 14.63 -17.23
N ALA A 637 21.29 15.43 -16.72
CA ALA A 637 22.00 15.17 -15.48
C ALA A 637 21.52 16.16 -14.39
N PRO A 638 20.75 15.71 -13.38
CA PRO A 638 20.16 16.57 -12.35
C PRO A 638 21.17 17.43 -11.57
N PHE A 639 22.43 16.99 -11.48
CA PHE A 639 23.51 17.76 -10.86
C PHE A 639 23.66 19.17 -11.47
N LEU A 640 23.47 19.30 -12.79
CA LEU A 640 23.60 20.58 -13.50
C LEU A 640 22.46 21.54 -13.20
N ASP A 641 21.31 21.01 -12.78
CA ASP A 641 20.11 21.76 -12.41
C ASP A 641 20.13 22.20 -10.93
N LEU A 642 21.15 21.79 -10.16
CA LEU A 642 21.32 22.22 -8.78
C LEU A 642 21.80 23.68 -8.70
N LEU A 643 21.49 24.35 -7.58
CA LEU A 643 22.04 25.67 -7.29
C LEU A 643 23.58 25.61 -7.25
N PRO A 644 24.31 26.66 -7.69
CA PRO A 644 25.79 26.64 -7.72
C PRO A 644 26.43 26.26 -6.39
N LYS A 645 25.91 26.80 -5.27
CA LYS A 645 26.38 26.44 -3.91
C LYS A 645 26.17 24.97 -3.56
N SER A 646 25.10 24.36 -4.09
CA SER A 646 24.80 22.94 -3.91
C SER A 646 25.74 22.07 -4.74
N GLN A 647 26.05 22.46 -5.97
CA GLN A 647 27.05 21.78 -6.80
C GLN A 647 28.41 21.74 -6.10
N ASP A 648 28.88 22.90 -5.61
CA ASP A 648 30.16 23.00 -4.91
C ASP A 648 30.17 22.18 -3.62
N ARG A 649 29.09 22.22 -2.84
CA ARG A 649 28.95 21.43 -1.60
C ARG A 649 29.04 19.93 -1.86
N VAL A 650 28.36 19.43 -2.90
CA VAL A 650 28.41 17.99 -3.24
C VAL A 650 29.84 17.57 -3.59
N ILE A 651 30.53 18.32 -4.45
CA ILE A 651 31.92 18.05 -4.84
C ILE A 651 32.86 18.12 -3.61
N GLU A 652 32.72 19.14 -2.77
CA GLU A 652 33.52 19.31 -1.55
C GLU A 652 33.35 18.11 -0.61
N SER A 653 32.11 17.64 -0.41
CA SER A 653 31.82 16.52 0.49
C SER A 653 32.43 15.21 -0.01
N LEU A 654 32.35 14.93 -1.30
CA LEU A 654 32.98 13.75 -1.91
C LEU A 654 34.52 13.79 -1.74
N ARG A 655 35.14 14.94 -1.97
CA ARG A 655 36.59 15.14 -1.75
C ARG A 655 36.98 15.05 -0.28
N HIS A 656 36.16 15.58 0.62
CA HIS A 656 36.37 15.51 2.06
C HIS A 656 36.38 14.07 2.57
N VAL A 657 35.43 13.25 2.12
CA VAL A 657 35.35 11.82 2.49
C VAL A 657 36.60 11.08 2.05
N ARG A 658 36.99 11.22 0.78
CA ARG A 658 38.22 10.62 0.25
C ARG A 658 39.44 11.00 1.09
N LYS A 659 39.66 12.31 1.27
CA LYS A 659 40.81 12.84 2.04
C LYS A 659 40.83 12.34 3.49
N THR A 660 39.66 12.27 4.13
CA THR A 660 39.53 11.86 5.54
C THR A 660 39.86 10.38 5.73
N LEU A 661 39.38 9.51 4.83
CA LEU A 661 39.63 8.07 4.89
C LEU A 661 41.06 7.71 4.45
N GLU A 662 41.62 8.40 3.45
CA GLU A 662 43.02 8.23 3.03
C GLU A 662 44.00 8.68 4.13
N ALA A 663 43.78 9.84 4.74
CA ALA A 663 44.69 10.39 5.77
C ALA A 663 44.76 9.53 7.04
N ALA A 664 43.70 8.79 7.36
CA ALA A 664 43.67 7.86 8.49
C ALA A 664 44.10 6.44 8.12
N ALA A 665 44.49 6.19 6.86
CA ALA A 665 44.90 4.89 6.34
C ALA A 665 43.91 3.76 6.70
N VAL A 666 42.60 4.03 6.61
CA VAL A 666 41.53 3.13 7.08
C VAL A 666 41.61 1.74 6.41
N HIS A 667 41.97 1.71 5.12
CA HIS A 667 42.16 0.46 4.37
C HIS A 667 43.35 -0.38 4.89
N GLU A 668 44.45 0.27 5.29
CA GLU A 668 45.59 -0.44 5.89
C GLU A 668 45.24 -1.02 7.25
N VAL A 669 44.54 -0.24 8.09
CA VAL A 669 44.05 -0.70 9.40
C VAL A 669 43.15 -1.91 9.22
N ARG A 670 42.17 -1.86 8.29
CA ARG A 670 41.33 -3.01 7.96
C ARG A 670 42.15 -4.25 7.59
N ASN A 671 43.17 -4.10 6.75
CA ASN A 671 44.03 -5.22 6.34
C ASN A 671 44.86 -5.79 7.51
N ASP A 672 45.29 -4.94 8.45
CA ASP A 672 46.02 -5.37 9.64
C ASP A 672 45.19 -6.25 10.58
N TYR A 673 43.87 -6.03 10.65
CA TYR A 673 42.95 -6.83 11.47
C TYR A 673 42.36 -8.06 10.74
N MET A 674 42.35 -8.07 9.41
CA MET A 674 41.89 -9.20 8.58
C MET A 674 42.94 -10.31 8.42
N HIS A 675 44.23 -9.99 8.51
CA HIS A 675 45.33 -10.96 8.37
C HIS A 675 46.02 -11.25 9.70
N TYR A 676 46.39 -12.52 9.95
CA TYR A 676 47.14 -12.89 11.16
C TYR A 676 48.51 -12.20 11.19
N ARG A 677 48.74 -11.31 12.15
CA ARG A 677 50.05 -10.76 12.49
C ARG A 677 50.37 -11.02 13.96
N ALA A 678 51.62 -11.38 14.24
CA ALA A 678 52.13 -11.63 15.59
C ALA A 678 52.46 -10.34 16.38
N SER A 679 52.34 -9.17 15.75
CA SER A 679 52.62 -7.85 16.34
C SER A 679 51.43 -7.32 17.14
N ALA A 680 51.73 -6.61 18.23
CA ALA A 680 50.74 -5.99 19.12
C ALA A 680 49.75 -5.10 18.37
N THR A 681 48.48 -5.27 18.68
CA THR A 681 47.34 -4.47 18.25
C THR A 681 47.56 -2.97 18.49
N ASP A 682 47.69 -2.17 17.43
CA ASP A 682 47.79 -0.70 17.51
C ASP A 682 46.40 -0.09 17.73
N LEU A 683 45.99 0.00 18.99
CA LEU A 683 44.70 0.58 19.39
C LEU A 683 44.57 2.07 19.06
N PRO A 684 45.59 2.94 19.27
CA PRO A 684 45.51 4.34 18.85
C PRO A 684 45.21 4.51 17.35
N ARG A 685 45.87 3.71 16.50
CA ARG A 685 45.64 3.75 15.05
C ARG A 685 44.23 3.26 14.68
N LEU A 686 43.72 2.24 15.36
CA LEU A 686 42.32 1.80 15.21
C LEU A 686 41.35 2.92 15.62
N ASP A 687 41.58 3.56 16.77
CA ASP A 687 40.71 4.61 17.30
C ASP A 687 40.62 5.82 16.34
N GLN A 688 41.76 6.23 15.77
CA GLN A 688 41.84 7.27 14.75
C GLN A 688 41.10 6.89 13.46
N SER A 689 41.21 5.62 13.03
CA SER A 689 40.49 5.08 11.87
C SER A 689 38.97 5.09 12.09
N LEU A 690 38.52 4.71 13.29
CA LEU A 690 37.10 4.76 13.67
C LEU A 690 36.57 6.20 13.63
N ASP A 691 37.31 7.17 14.19
CA ASP A 691 36.90 8.58 14.15
C ASP A 691 36.85 9.14 12.73
N ALA A 692 37.81 8.76 11.87
CA ALA A 692 37.81 9.15 10.47
C ALA A 692 36.61 8.58 9.72
N ALA A 693 36.29 7.31 9.92
CA ALA A 693 35.12 6.67 9.32
C ALA A 693 33.81 7.30 9.82
N GLN A 694 33.67 7.56 11.12
CA GLN A 694 32.52 8.26 11.68
C GLN A 694 32.34 9.66 11.09
N ARG A 695 33.42 10.44 10.94
CA ARG A 695 33.36 11.77 10.31
C ARG A 695 32.97 11.69 8.84
N ALA A 696 33.53 10.73 8.10
CA ALA A 696 33.23 10.55 6.68
C ALA A 696 31.77 10.13 6.45
N VAL A 697 31.31 9.06 7.11
CA VAL A 697 29.92 8.58 6.98
C VAL A 697 28.93 9.60 7.54
N GLY A 698 29.22 10.22 8.69
CA GLY A 698 28.41 11.29 9.25
C GLY A 698 28.27 12.49 8.32
N ARG A 699 29.33 12.85 7.57
CA ARG A 699 29.26 13.91 6.54
C ARG A 699 28.39 13.48 5.36
N LEU A 700 28.52 12.25 4.87
CA LEU A 700 27.71 11.71 3.77
C LEU A 700 26.21 11.67 4.14
N GLU A 701 25.87 11.23 5.34
CA GLU A 701 24.49 11.27 5.88
C GLU A 701 24.00 12.72 6.05
N ALA A 702 24.85 13.62 6.56
CA ALA A 702 24.51 15.04 6.70
C ALA A 702 24.20 15.71 5.35
N ASP A 703 24.82 15.27 4.27
CA ASP A 703 24.57 15.79 2.93
C ASP A 703 23.51 14.99 2.15
N GLY A 704 23.06 13.85 2.70
CA GLY A 704 22.15 12.90 2.07
C GLY A 704 22.72 12.23 0.83
N LEU A 705 24.05 12.18 0.73
CA LEU A 705 24.77 11.38 -0.27
C LEU A 705 24.81 9.91 0.14
N CYS A 706 24.65 9.63 1.44
CA CYS A 706 24.29 8.32 1.95
C CYS A 706 22.75 8.22 2.03
N ARG A 707 22.19 7.03 1.78
CA ARG A 707 20.74 6.83 1.89
C ARG A 707 20.28 7.05 3.33
N THR A 708 19.40 8.02 3.51
CA THR A 708 18.71 8.26 4.77
C THR A 708 17.23 8.41 4.47
N MET A 709 16.40 7.57 5.08
CA MET A 709 14.96 7.67 4.93
C MET A 709 14.41 8.79 5.80
N PHE A 710 13.51 9.57 5.22
CA PHE A 710 12.72 10.58 5.91
C PHE A 710 11.23 10.25 5.74
N ALA A 711 10.48 10.38 6.82
CA ALA A 711 9.04 10.24 6.84
C ALA A 711 8.41 11.55 7.35
N LEU A 712 7.13 11.77 7.03
CA LEU A 712 6.39 12.92 7.54
C LEU A 712 6.28 12.84 9.07
N ALA A 713 6.77 13.86 9.78
CA ALA A 713 6.64 13.98 11.22
C ALA A 713 5.52 14.95 11.60
N THR A 714 5.52 16.16 11.02
CA THR A 714 4.49 17.15 11.31
C THR A 714 4.03 17.88 10.05
N THR A 715 2.76 18.28 10.04
CA THR A 715 2.21 19.22 9.05
C THR A 715 1.55 20.36 9.79
N VAL A 716 2.08 21.57 9.63
CA VAL A 716 1.50 22.79 10.24
C VAL A 716 0.91 23.62 9.12
N GLY A 717 -0.41 23.81 9.16
CA GLY A 717 -1.14 24.64 8.21
C GLY A 717 -1.64 25.93 8.83
N ASP A 718 -1.85 26.97 8.01
CA ASP A 718 -2.57 28.17 8.41
C ASP A 718 -3.91 28.31 7.69
N ARG A 719 -4.68 29.36 8.03
CA ARG A 719 -6.01 29.62 7.46
C ARG A 719 -6.03 29.91 5.95
N TRP A 720 -4.86 30.08 5.32
CA TRP A 720 -4.73 30.34 3.90
C TRP A 720 -4.19 29.12 3.14
N ASP A 721 -4.21 27.95 3.78
CA ASP A 721 -3.72 26.67 3.26
C ASP A 721 -2.21 26.66 2.92
N ARG A 722 -1.45 27.58 3.54
CA ARG A 722 0.02 27.49 3.52
C ARG A 722 0.41 26.44 4.55
N ARG A 723 1.15 25.44 4.12
CA ARG A 723 1.53 24.30 4.95
C ARG A 723 3.05 24.15 5.00
N VAL A 724 3.57 23.84 6.18
CA VAL A 724 4.94 23.39 6.39
C VAL A 724 4.89 21.92 6.72
N PHE A 725 5.51 21.11 5.87
CA PHE A 725 5.71 19.68 6.08
C PHE A 725 7.11 19.48 6.65
N THR A 726 7.20 18.95 7.87
CA THR A 726 8.47 18.59 8.48
C THR A 726 8.66 17.09 8.35
N LEU A 727 9.71 16.69 7.63
CA LEU A 727 10.11 15.30 7.53
C LEU A 727 11.21 15.01 8.56
N ARG A 728 11.17 13.85 9.19
CA ARG A 728 12.14 13.41 10.20
C ARG A 728 12.76 12.09 9.79
N SER A 729 14.08 11.96 9.98
CA SER A 729 14.80 10.69 9.85
C SER A 729 14.78 9.92 11.17
N ALA A 730 15.07 8.61 11.15
CA ALA A 730 15.26 7.79 12.36
C ALA A 730 16.23 8.40 13.40
N LYS A 731 17.25 9.16 12.97
CA LYS A 731 18.21 9.83 13.85
C LYS A 731 17.76 11.21 14.38
N GLY A 732 16.47 11.54 14.25
CA GLY A 732 15.91 12.81 14.73
C GLY A 732 16.23 14.04 13.88
N ARG A 733 16.90 13.90 12.72
CA ARG A 733 17.13 15.03 11.82
C ARG A 733 15.84 15.47 11.13
N GLU A 734 15.55 16.76 11.17
CA GLU A 734 14.33 17.34 10.58
C GLU A 734 14.62 18.20 9.34
N LEU A 735 13.73 18.14 8.36
CA LEU A 735 13.75 18.93 7.13
C LEU A 735 12.36 19.50 6.86
N ALA A 736 12.26 20.82 6.67
CA ALA A 736 11.00 21.52 6.46
C ALA A 736 10.80 21.95 5.00
N PHE A 737 9.61 21.66 4.45
CA PHE A 737 9.17 22.03 3.11
C PHE A 737 7.89 22.85 3.19
N ALA A 738 7.89 24.03 2.57
CA ALA A 738 6.72 24.90 2.49
C ALA A 738 5.89 24.59 1.23
N ARG A 739 4.57 24.55 1.36
CA ARG A 739 3.60 24.41 0.26
C ARG A 739 2.51 25.48 0.37
N PRO A 740 1.93 25.94 -0.76
CA PRO A 740 2.24 25.55 -2.13
C PRO A 740 3.62 26.03 -2.60
N GLY A 741 4.23 25.33 -3.56
CA GLY A 741 5.51 25.71 -4.17
C GLY A 741 5.44 25.67 -5.70
N GLU A 742 6.39 26.31 -6.38
CA GLU A 742 6.45 26.29 -7.86
C GLU A 742 6.90 24.93 -8.42
N TYR A 743 7.54 24.10 -7.59
CA TYR A 743 8.27 22.90 -8.02
C TYR A 743 7.63 21.57 -7.59
N ASP A 744 6.36 21.57 -7.19
CA ASP A 744 5.65 20.37 -6.72
C ASP A 744 5.10 19.48 -7.86
N TRP A 745 5.20 19.92 -9.11
CA TRP A 745 4.69 19.20 -10.31
C TRP A 745 5.79 18.44 -11.08
N ASN A 746 6.78 17.89 -10.36
CA ASN A 746 8.01 17.36 -10.96
C ASN A 746 8.23 15.83 -10.76
N ARG A 747 7.16 15.05 -10.54
CA ARG A 747 7.18 13.58 -10.31
C ARG A 747 8.01 13.06 -9.13
N MET A 748 8.74 13.93 -8.45
CA MET A 748 9.37 13.64 -7.16
C MET A 748 8.35 13.06 -6.17
N PRO A 749 8.79 12.26 -5.19
CA PRO A 749 7.92 11.75 -4.13
C PRO A 749 7.13 12.87 -3.44
N THR A 750 5.90 12.55 -3.04
CA THR A 750 5.09 13.47 -2.22
C THR A 750 5.70 13.59 -0.82
N LEU A 751 5.43 14.70 -0.14
CA LEU A 751 5.93 14.94 1.22
C LEU A 751 5.21 14.11 2.31
N ARG A 752 4.26 13.25 1.91
CA ARG A 752 3.53 12.35 2.83
C ARG A 752 4.14 10.95 2.89
N GLY A 753 4.85 10.54 1.85
CA GLY A 753 5.48 9.23 1.77
C GLY A 753 6.89 9.22 2.36
N ILE A 754 7.37 8.01 2.67
CA ILE A 754 8.78 7.77 3.00
C ILE A 754 9.61 8.01 1.74
N GLN A 755 10.75 8.67 1.92
CA GLN A 755 11.63 9.04 0.82
C GLN A 755 13.07 9.22 1.28
N TYR A 756 14.00 8.96 0.37
CA TYR A 756 15.37 9.45 0.51
C TYR A 756 15.39 10.93 0.15
N VAL A 757 16.01 11.75 1.00
CA VAL A 757 16.21 13.18 0.73
C VAL A 757 17.70 13.44 0.63
N VAL A 758 18.10 14.30 -0.32
CA VAL A 758 19.51 14.69 -0.51
C VAL A 758 19.68 16.18 -0.15
N PRO A 759 19.90 16.54 1.13
CA PRO A 759 19.95 17.94 1.57
C PRO A 759 21.02 18.79 0.90
N ALA A 760 22.11 18.21 0.41
CA ALA A 760 23.11 18.96 -0.36
C ALA A 760 22.62 19.31 -1.77
N ALA A 761 21.70 18.53 -2.35
CA ALA A 761 21.22 18.68 -3.73
C ALA A 761 19.98 19.59 -3.81
N VAL A 762 20.15 20.86 -3.46
CA VAL A 762 19.11 21.89 -3.58
C VAL A 762 19.09 22.43 -5.01
N PHE A 763 17.95 22.35 -5.68
CA PHE A 763 17.76 22.90 -7.02
C PHE A 763 16.97 24.22 -7.03
N ALA A 764 16.19 24.50 -5.98
CA ALA A 764 15.51 25.79 -5.84
C ALA A 764 15.34 26.23 -4.38
N ARG A 765 15.23 27.54 -4.18
CA ARG A 765 14.96 28.15 -2.85
C ARG A 765 13.47 28.07 -2.50
N PRO A 766 13.09 28.04 -1.21
CA PRO A 766 13.97 28.05 -0.04
C PRO A 766 14.67 26.70 0.21
N ASN A 767 14.00 25.57 0.04
CA ASN A 767 14.51 24.23 0.35
C ASN A 767 13.96 23.15 -0.61
N GLU A 768 13.93 23.37 -1.91
CA GLU A 768 13.59 22.30 -2.85
C GLU A 768 14.83 21.47 -3.19
N MET A 769 14.77 20.20 -2.77
CA MET A 769 15.88 19.25 -2.81
C MET A 769 15.51 18.04 -3.66
N LEU A 770 16.50 17.34 -4.20
CA LEU A 770 16.26 16.02 -4.79
C LEU A 770 15.74 15.05 -3.72
N ARG A 771 14.68 14.32 -4.10
CA ARG A 771 13.98 13.35 -3.26
C ARG A 771 13.66 12.11 -4.09
N PHE A 772 13.77 10.93 -3.49
CA PHE A 772 13.60 9.64 -4.17
C PHE A 772 12.76 8.66 -3.36
N ARG A 773 11.93 7.86 -4.04
CA ARG A 773 11.16 6.78 -3.39
C ARG A 773 12.07 5.58 -3.19
N PRO A 774 12.03 4.90 -2.03
CA PRO A 774 12.66 3.59 -1.89
C PRO A 774 11.91 2.57 -2.76
N VAL A 775 12.67 1.69 -3.43
CA VAL A 775 12.15 0.51 -4.12
C VAL A 775 12.71 -0.73 -3.43
N PHE A 776 11.81 -1.66 -3.10
CA PHE A 776 12.14 -2.91 -2.43
C PHE A 776 12.14 -4.06 -3.43
N LYS A 777 12.94 -5.09 -3.19
CA LYS A 777 13.00 -6.30 -4.02
C LYS A 777 12.21 -7.41 -3.34
N THR A 778 10.89 -7.31 -3.41
CA THR A 778 9.94 -8.31 -2.90
C THR A 778 9.09 -8.86 -4.03
N ARG A 779 8.45 -10.01 -3.80
CA ARG A 779 7.51 -10.62 -4.75
C ARG A 779 6.37 -9.68 -5.11
N TYR A 780 5.90 -8.92 -4.13
CA TYR A 780 4.96 -7.82 -4.32
C TYR A 780 5.50 -6.73 -5.27
N ALA A 781 6.73 -6.25 -5.06
CA ALA A 781 7.33 -5.24 -5.92
C ALA A 781 7.59 -5.74 -7.35
N GLU A 782 7.91 -7.03 -7.50
CA GLU A 782 8.02 -7.72 -8.80
C GLU A 782 6.65 -7.79 -9.50
N TYR A 783 5.58 -8.15 -8.78
CA TYR A 783 4.22 -8.22 -9.34
C TYR A 783 3.75 -6.87 -9.89
N TRP A 784 4.07 -5.78 -9.20
CA TRP A 784 3.74 -4.42 -9.61
C TRP A 784 4.80 -3.77 -10.51
N ASP A 785 5.75 -4.52 -11.07
CA ASP A 785 6.75 -3.97 -11.97
C ASP A 785 6.15 -3.41 -13.26
N ASP A 786 6.70 -2.33 -13.82
CA ASP A 786 6.10 -1.64 -14.96
C ASP A 786 4.65 -1.15 -14.69
N PHE A 787 4.27 -0.95 -13.42
CA PHE A 787 3.04 -0.23 -13.04
C PHE A 787 3.39 1.13 -12.40
N PRO A 788 2.67 2.21 -12.74
CA PRO A 788 1.62 2.27 -13.75
C PRO A 788 2.18 2.23 -15.18
N LYS A 789 1.41 1.69 -16.13
CA LYS A 789 1.68 1.88 -17.58
C LYS A 789 1.00 3.16 -18.05
N PRO A 790 1.70 4.31 -18.10
CA PRO A 790 1.11 5.52 -18.63
C PRO A 790 0.88 5.37 -20.12
N ARG A 791 -0.14 6.05 -20.62
CA ARG A 791 -0.39 6.08 -22.07
C ARG A 791 0.76 6.76 -22.81
N GLN A 792 0.97 6.34 -24.05
CA GLN A 792 1.94 7.00 -24.91
C GLN A 792 1.51 8.43 -25.21
N ARG A 793 2.47 9.36 -25.24
CA ARG A 793 2.22 10.74 -25.68
C ARG A 793 1.86 10.71 -27.16
N ARG A 794 0.74 11.33 -27.54
CA ARG A 794 0.40 11.53 -28.97
C ARG A 794 1.50 12.34 -29.65
N SER A 795 2.22 11.73 -30.57
CA SER A 795 3.10 12.39 -31.53
C SER A 795 2.24 13.14 -32.55
N GLY A 796 1.89 14.40 -32.26
CA GLY A 796 1.09 15.18 -33.21
C GLY A 796 0.56 16.53 -32.74
N VAL A 797 0.65 16.86 -31.46
CA VAL A 797 0.47 18.26 -31.02
C VAL A 797 1.84 18.91 -31.06
N THR A 798 2.26 19.34 -32.25
CA THR A 798 3.37 20.25 -32.42
C THR A 798 3.06 21.47 -31.56
N ILE A 799 3.81 21.67 -30.47
CA ILE A 799 3.82 22.96 -29.78
C ILE A 799 4.33 23.95 -30.82
N ALA A 800 3.44 24.77 -31.37
CA ALA A 800 3.84 25.83 -32.28
C ALA A 800 4.88 26.68 -31.54
N ALA A 801 6.09 26.72 -32.07
CA ALA A 801 7.28 27.31 -31.47
C ALA A 801 7.24 28.86 -31.42
N ASP A 802 6.06 29.48 -31.42
CA ASP A 802 5.91 30.92 -31.67
C ASP A 802 5.78 31.78 -30.40
N VAL A 803 6.05 31.26 -29.20
CA VAL A 803 5.89 32.04 -27.95
C VAL A 803 7.21 32.35 -27.22
N HIS A 804 8.36 31.87 -27.68
CA HIS A 804 9.63 31.96 -26.91
C HIS A 804 10.72 32.93 -27.42
N GLN A 805 10.42 33.92 -28.28
CA GLN A 805 11.44 34.89 -28.70
C GLN A 805 11.65 36.12 -27.79
N ASP A 806 10.75 36.45 -26.86
CA ASP A 806 10.84 37.73 -26.14
C ASP A 806 11.15 37.64 -24.63
N ALA A 807 11.63 36.52 -24.11
CA ALA A 807 11.94 36.41 -22.67
C ALA A 807 13.16 35.54 -22.34
N VAL A 808 14.29 35.76 -22.99
CA VAL A 808 15.61 35.33 -22.46
C VAL A 808 16.69 36.35 -22.81
N ALA A 809 17.02 37.23 -21.85
CA ALA A 809 18.40 37.64 -21.48
C ALA A 809 18.38 38.91 -20.60
N PRO A 810 19.30 39.04 -19.62
CA PRO A 810 19.67 38.14 -18.53
C PRO A 810 18.99 38.48 -17.20
#